data_AF-A0A8B8Q435-F1
#
_entry.id   AF-A0A8B8Q435-F1
#
_cell.length_a   1.000
_cell.length_b   1.000
_cell.length_c   1.000
_cell.angle_alpha   90.00
_cell.angle_beta   90.00
_cell.angle_gamma   90.00
#
_symmetry.space_group_name_H-M   'P 1'
#
loop_
_entity.id
_entity.type
_entity.pdbx_description
1 polymer ?
#
loop_
_entity_poly.entity_id
_entity_poly.type
_entity_poly.pdbx_seq_one_letter_code
_entity_poly.pdbx_strand_id
1 'polypeptide(L)'
;MASLGFSSYFSPVENRGSDAVDLRMLVAAAKPLVHSLGLLKSNSKPKDWSLRACFREVGIPRAAPGAATAVAVDDGVAREKERDGVLRVGVICGGPSAERGISLNSARSVLDHIQGEDLQVSCYYIDCNLNAYAISSSQAYSNTPADFDFKLESLAQGFRSLSDFAAHLAASVDIVFPVIHGQFGEDGGIQELLERYNIPFVGTGSSECCQAFDKYHASLELSKHGFVTVPSFLVQGLEANEAELAKWFERNQLDPVSGKVVVKPARAGSSIGVTVAYGTADSLKKASEIISEGIDSKVVVEIFLEGGNEFTAIVLDVGSGFDSHPVVLLPTEVELQFSGDVDVREKDAIFNYRRKYLPTQQVAYHTPPRFPVDVIEDIRKGASLLFKRLGLRDFARIDGWFLPSKHLSPSKEVFGATGYGTIVFTDINLISGMEQTSFLFQQASKVGFSHSNILRSIINHACLRFPDLAYHKDLSGHLPRVENSSQLAETSRKLEKRHKIFVIFGGNTSERQVSLMSGTNVWLNLQAFDDLEVIPCLLAPSNQHPLGTALSGKDFQLSSWAVWSLPYSLVLRHTAEEVLAACVEAIEPSRAALTSLLRKQVISDLMEGLRKQKWFSGFDIADELPVRYSLEQWILQAKELQATVFIAVHGGIGEDGTLQSLLENEGVPYTGPGVMASRTCMDKVSTSLSLSNLENLGVLTIKKEVWSKKDLLDTPILDVWQDVISKLQCESICIKPARDGCSTGVARLRRSLTFLSFQLYRRPESVCKSLGRGPSTYSSKQFFKGSWND
;
A
#
# COMPACT_ATOMS: atom_id res chain seq x y z
N MET A 1 57.00 -7.92 -18.46
CA MET A 1 58.43 -8.10 -18.16
C MET A 1 58.56 -8.34 -16.66
N ALA A 2 59.39 -9.32 -16.24
CA ALA A 2 59.77 -9.71 -14.86
C ALA A 2 58.61 -9.96 -13.84
N SER A 3 58.35 -11.16 -13.30
CA SER A 3 59.18 -12.10 -12.49
C SER A 3 59.61 -11.50 -11.14
N LEU A 4 59.41 -12.09 -9.96
CA LEU A 4 59.61 -13.47 -9.46
C LEU A 4 58.61 -13.76 -8.29
N GLY A 5 58.42 -14.97 -7.71
CA GLY A 5 59.04 -16.29 -7.88
C GLY A 5 59.52 -16.89 -6.53
N PHE A 6 59.26 -18.19 -6.29
CA PHE A 6 59.66 -19.04 -5.12
C PHE A 6 58.81 -18.91 -3.81
N SER A 7 58.27 -19.95 -3.14
CA SER A 7 58.59 -21.41 -2.97
C SER A 7 59.82 -21.65 -2.06
N SER A 8 59.96 -22.62 -1.14
CA SER A 8 59.10 -23.67 -0.53
C SER A 8 59.95 -24.54 0.44
N TYR A 9 59.31 -25.39 1.26
CA TYR A 9 59.75 -26.73 1.74
C TYR A 9 60.54 -27.00 3.06
N PHE A 10 59.93 -27.94 3.79
CA PHE A 10 60.44 -29.16 4.49
C PHE A 10 60.97 -29.21 5.95
N SER A 11 60.53 -30.32 6.58
CA SER A 11 60.73 -30.89 7.94
C SER A 11 62.08 -31.67 8.05
N PRO A 12 62.45 -32.45 9.12
CA PRO A 12 61.62 -33.38 9.94
C PRO A 12 61.94 -33.64 11.45
N VAL A 13 60.93 -34.20 12.15
CA VAL A 13 60.95 -35.27 13.20
C VAL A 13 61.92 -35.19 14.41
N GLU A 14 61.35 -35.10 15.63
CA GLU A 14 61.44 -36.18 16.64
C GLU A 14 60.30 -36.14 17.67
N ASN A 15 60.17 -37.16 18.53
CA ASN A 15 58.92 -37.58 19.17
C ASN A 15 59.09 -37.79 20.70
N ARG A 16 58.11 -37.35 21.54
CA ARG A 16 57.59 -38.00 22.79
C ARG A 16 56.94 -37.01 23.79
N GLY A 17 55.63 -37.20 24.05
CA GLY A 17 54.87 -36.91 25.31
C GLY A 17 54.93 -35.51 25.95
N SER A 18 53.99 -35.06 26.79
CA SER A 18 52.63 -35.48 27.13
C SER A 18 51.97 -34.26 27.86
N ASP A 19 50.66 -34.12 28.05
CA ASP A 19 49.47 -34.95 27.75
C ASP A 19 48.40 -34.09 27.01
N ALA A 20 47.19 -34.62 26.78
CA ALA A 20 46.11 -33.92 26.08
C ALA A 20 44.73 -34.07 26.76
N VAL A 21 43.93 -33.01 26.72
CA VAL A 21 42.46 -33.08 26.64
C VAL A 21 42.01 -31.97 25.69
N ASP A 22 41.50 -32.33 24.51
CA ASP A 22 40.84 -31.40 23.59
C ASP A 22 39.38 -31.83 23.35
N LEU A 23 38.55 -30.85 22.99
CA LEU A 23 37.11 -30.99 22.75
C LEU A 23 36.81 -31.40 21.29
N ARG A 24 35.58 -31.91 21.08
CA ARG A 24 34.90 -32.20 19.80
C ARG A 24 35.41 -33.49 19.11
N MET A 25 34.58 -34.39 18.57
CA MET A 25 33.43 -34.15 17.69
C MET A 25 32.52 -35.40 17.48
N LEU A 26 31.36 -35.16 16.82
CA LEU A 26 30.60 -36.08 15.94
C LEU A 26 29.83 -37.30 16.51
N VAL A 27 28.49 -37.14 16.53
CA VAL A 27 27.50 -37.82 15.66
C VAL A 27 27.47 -39.37 15.56
N ALA A 28 26.24 -39.88 15.79
CA ALA A 28 25.60 -41.10 15.26
C ALA A 28 25.57 -42.42 16.09
N ALA A 29 24.34 -42.71 16.53
CA ALA A 29 23.61 -43.98 16.32
C ALA A 29 23.69 -45.15 17.32
N ALA A 30 22.57 -45.88 17.33
CA ALA A 30 22.28 -47.24 17.85
C ALA A 30 21.91 -47.46 19.34
N LYS A 31 20.63 -47.86 19.52
CA LYS A 31 20.04 -48.88 20.44
C LYS A 31 21.02 -49.63 21.37
N PRO A 32 20.64 -49.95 22.62
CA PRO A 32 19.66 -51.01 22.94
C PRO A 32 18.61 -50.59 24.03
N LEU A 33 17.69 -51.40 24.59
CA LEU A 33 17.69 -52.84 24.88
C LEU A 33 16.29 -53.48 24.85
N VAL A 34 16.27 -54.81 24.71
CA VAL A 34 15.09 -55.68 24.76
C VAL A 34 14.98 -56.31 26.14
N HIS A 35 13.76 -56.50 26.66
CA HIS A 35 13.47 -57.62 27.55
C HIS A 35 12.18 -58.32 27.14
N SER A 36 12.26 -59.64 27.04
CA SER A 36 11.15 -60.58 26.88
C SER A 36 10.47 -60.82 28.26
N LEU A 37 9.31 -61.48 28.42
CA LEU A 37 8.62 -62.50 27.62
C LEU A 37 7.16 -62.62 28.15
N GLY A 38 6.15 -62.94 27.33
CA GLY A 38 4.80 -63.26 27.85
C GLY A 38 3.66 -63.27 26.82
N LEU A 39 3.22 -64.46 26.41
CA LEU A 39 2.05 -64.66 25.54
C LEU A 39 0.73 -64.63 26.31
N LEU A 40 -0.33 -64.06 25.73
CA LEU A 40 -1.62 -64.77 25.50
C LEU A 40 -2.59 -63.95 24.62
N LYS A 41 -3.48 -64.66 23.92
CA LYS A 41 -4.48 -64.11 22.97
C LYS A 41 -5.81 -63.80 23.68
N SER A 42 -6.57 -62.79 23.22
CA SER A 42 -7.99 -62.98 22.80
C SER A 42 -8.71 -61.70 22.38
N ASN A 43 -9.79 -61.88 21.65
CA ASN A 43 -10.67 -60.89 21.01
C ASN A 43 -11.38 -59.93 21.99
N SER A 44 -11.69 -58.69 21.54
CA SER A 44 -13.08 -58.24 21.23
C SER A 44 -13.28 -56.70 21.22
N LYS A 45 -14.13 -56.23 20.30
CA LYS A 45 -14.96 -54.98 20.38
C LYS A 45 -16.36 -55.40 20.92
N PRO A 46 -17.33 -54.50 21.27
CA PRO A 46 -17.44 -53.04 21.08
C PRO A 46 -17.74 -52.26 22.40
N LYS A 47 -17.62 -50.92 22.49
CA LYS A 47 -18.65 -49.88 22.20
C LYS A 47 -20.12 -50.23 22.51
N ASP A 48 -20.58 -49.80 23.69
CA ASP A 48 -21.73 -48.91 23.99
C ASP A 48 -21.75 -48.77 25.55
N TRP A 49 -22.31 -47.76 26.23
CA TRP A 49 -23.56 -47.01 26.07
C TRP A 49 -23.46 -45.65 26.82
N SER A 50 -24.42 -44.75 26.60
CA SER A 50 -24.56 -43.41 27.21
C SER A 50 -24.79 -43.37 28.73
N LEU A 51 -24.57 -42.21 29.39
CA LEU A 51 -25.65 -41.42 30.02
C LEU A 51 -25.15 -40.16 30.76
N ARG A 52 -26.04 -39.18 30.88
CA ARG A 52 -25.86 -37.92 31.62
C ARG A 52 -26.21 -38.09 33.11
N ALA A 53 -25.40 -37.52 34.00
CA ALA A 53 -25.80 -36.90 35.27
C ALA A 53 -24.56 -36.14 35.82
N CYS A 54 -24.49 -34.81 35.83
CA CYS A 54 -25.06 -33.94 36.87
C CYS A 54 -24.77 -34.40 38.30
N PHE A 55 -23.79 -33.79 38.98
CA PHE A 55 -23.99 -33.31 40.36
C PHE A 55 -23.05 -32.14 40.72
N ARG A 56 -23.59 -31.30 41.60
CA ARG A 56 -23.19 -29.96 42.05
C ARG A 56 -21.77 -29.76 42.59
N GLU A 57 -21.26 -28.57 42.26
CA GLU A 57 -20.51 -27.61 43.08
C GLU A 57 -20.25 -27.90 44.57
N VAL A 58 -19.02 -27.60 44.98
CA VAL A 58 -18.71 -26.92 46.25
C VAL A 58 -17.78 -25.74 45.91
N GLY A 59 -18.22 -24.49 46.12
CA GLY A 59 -17.36 -23.29 46.02
C GLY A 59 -16.44 -23.14 47.24
N ILE A 60 -15.54 -22.16 47.39
CA ILE A 60 -15.63 -20.66 47.38
C ILE A 60 -14.15 -20.20 47.74
N PRO A 61 -13.61 -18.96 47.54
CA PRO A 61 -13.88 -17.85 46.59
C PRO A 61 -12.64 -17.33 45.80
N ARG A 62 -12.92 -16.73 44.62
CA ARG A 62 -12.41 -15.45 44.06
C ARG A 62 -11.07 -14.82 44.50
N ALA A 63 -10.28 -14.47 43.47
CA ALA A 63 -9.79 -13.09 43.26
C ALA A 63 -9.95 -12.71 41.77
N ALA A 64 -10.15 -11.43 41.48
CA ALA A 64 -10.37 -10.80 40.16
C ALA A 64 -9.71 -9.39 40.18
N PRO A 65 -9.63 -8.59 39.08
CA PRO A 65 -10.21 -8.76 37.74
C PRO A 65 -9.26 -8.50 36.55
N GLY A 66 -9.77 -8.64 35.33
CA GLY A 66 -9.12 -8.18 34.09
C GLY A 66 -9.96 -8.54 32.86
N ALA A 67 -10.79 -7.62 32.38
CA ALA A 67 -11.77 -7.92 31.32
C ALA A 67 -11.11 -7.94 29.93
N ALA A 68 -10.99 -9.13 29.35
CA ALA A 68 -10.91 -9.30 27.90
C ALA A 68 -12.32 -9.49 27.36
N THR A 69 -12.75 -8.66 26.41
CA THR A 69 -14.00 -8.84 25.67
C THR A 69 -13.86 -10.02 24.72
N ALA A 70 -14.25 -11.21 25.19
CA ALA A 70 -14.39 -12.38 24.34
C ALA A 70 -15.42 -12.11 23.24
N VAL A 71 -15.06 -12.41 21.99
CA VAL A 71 -16.01 -12.47 20.88
C VAL A 71 -17.02 -13.57 21.20
N ALA A 72 -18.30 -13.22 21.26
CA ALA A 72 -19.35 -14.19 21.54
C ALA A 72 -19.54 -15.12 20.33
N VAL A 73 -19.06 -16.36 20.47
CA VAL A 73 -19.48 -17.46 19.60
C VAL A 73 -20.82 -17.95 20.14
N ASP A 74 -21.91 -17.68 19.41
CA ASP A 74 -23.25 -18.12 19.79
C ASP A 74 -23.43 -19.61 19.43
N ASP A 75 -23.49 -20.46 20.45
CA ASP A 75 -23.62 -21.91 20.31
C ASP A 75 -25.06 -22.30 19.93
N GLY A 76 -25.31 -22.34 18.63
CA GLY A 76 -26.27 -23.23 17.96
C GLY A 76 -27.60 -23.55 18.64
N VAL A 77 -28.61 -22.69 18.40
CA VAL A 77 -30.01 -23.13 18.34
C VAL A 77 -30.60 -22.71 16.99
N ALA A 78 -31.12 -23.69 16.24
CA ALA A 78 -31.80 -23.41 14.97
C ALA A 78 -33.01 -22.51 15.21
N ARG A 79 -32.91 -21.25 14.75
CA ARG A 79 -34.03 -20.30 14.68
C ARG A 79 -34.38 -20.06 13.23
N GLU A 80 -35.67 -19.91 12.97
CA GLU A 80 -36.21 -19.56 11.67
C GLU A 80 -35.66 -18.19 11.26
N LYS A 81 -35.32 -18.02 9.97
CA LYS A 81 -34.72 -16.79 9.44
C LYS A 81 -35.75 -15.65 9.40
N GLU A 82 -35.99 -14.99 10.52
CA GLU A 82 -36.20 -13.55 10.49
C GLU A 82 -34.89 -12.93 9.99
N ARG A 83 -34.86 -12.58 8.69
CA ARG A 83 -33.77 -11.79 8.13
C ARG A 83 -33.88 -10.39 8.72
N ASP A 84 -33.09 -10.16 9.76
CA ASP A 84 -32.74 -8.80 10.16
C ASP A 84 -32.24 -8.04 8.93
N GLY A 85 -32.57 -6.76 8.83
CA GLY A 85 -32.49 -6.01 7.57
C GLY A 85 -31.07 -5.85 6.98
N VAL A 86 -30.08 -6.14 7.81
CA VAL A 86 -28.64 -5.92 7.64
C VAL A 86 -28.02 -6.97 6.71
N LEU A 87 -27.28 -6.52 5.70
CA LEU A 87 -26.51 -7.39 4.81
C LEU A 87 -25.19 -7.81 5.49
N ARG A 88 -24.94 -9.11 5.63
CA ARG A 88 -23.71 -9.63 6.25
C ARG A 88 -22.64 -9.87 5.18
N VAL A 89 -21.55 -9.09 5.22
CA VAL A 89 -20.45 -9.11 4.24
C VAL A 89 -19.19 -9.75 4.86
N GLY A 90 -18.67 -10.81 4.23
CA GLY A 90 -17.40 -11.44 4.61
C GLY A 90 -16.23 -10.92 3.78
N VAL A 91 -15.31 -10.16 4.37
CA VAL A 91 -14.09 -9.69 3.70
C VAL A 91 -12.98 -10.74 3.87
N ILE A 92 -12.39 -11.20 2.75
CA ILE A 92 -11.30 -12.21 2.77
C ILE A 92 -9.99 -11.58 2.29
N CYS A 93 -8.94 -11.65 3.11
CA CYS A 93 -7.63 -11.09 2.81
C CYS A 93 -6.47 -12.04 3.14
N GLY A 94 -5.24 -11.60 2.87
CA GLY A 94 -4.02 -12.37 3.08
C GLY A 94 -3.55 -13.06 1.80
N GLY A 95 -3.43 -14.38 1.85
CA GLY A 95 -3.09 -15.27 0.73
C GLY A 95 -1.63 -15.76 0.70
N PRO A 96 -1.33 -16.77 -0.15
CA PRO A 96 0.02 -17.29 -0.35
C PRO A 96 0.91 -16.39 -1.20
N SER A 97 0.34 -15.43 -1.93
CA SER A 97 1.09 -14.47 -2.75
C SER A 97 2.01 -13.59 -1.89
N ALA A 98 3.14 -13.18 -2.47
CA ALA A 98 3.97 -12.09 -1.94
C ALA A 98 3.20 -10.74 -1.82
N GLU A 99 2.04 -10.64 -2.45
CA GLU A 99 1.12 -9.48 -2.42
C GLU A 99 0.27 -9.39 -1.14
N ARG A 100 0.46 -10.32 -0.19
CA ARG A 100 -0.22 -10.38 1.12
C ARG A 100 -0.27 -9.05 1.89
N GLY A 101 0.77 -8.22 1.80
CA GLY A 101 0.78 -6.88 2.40
C GLY A 101 -0.19 -5.89 1.74
N ILE A 102 -0.35 -5.96 0.42
CA ILE A 102 -1.31 -5.17 -0.36
C ILE A 102 -2.74 -5.63 -0.04
N SER A 103 -2.93 -6.94 0.17
CA SER A 103 -4.22 -7.50 0.60
C SER A 103 -4.64 -7.00 1.98
N LEU A 104 -3.72 -6.96 2.95
CA LEU A 104 -4.00 -6.37 4.27
C LEU A 104 -4.34 -4.86 4.17
N ASN A 105 -3.64 -4.08 3.33
CA ASN A 105 -3.98 -2.67 3.10
C ASN A 105 -5.33 -2.47 2.39
N SER A 106 -5.67 -3.39 1.48
CA SER A 106 -6.98 -3.42 0.82
C SER A 106 -8.10 -3.72 1.82
N ALA A 107 -7.90 -4.73 2.69
CA ALA A 107 -8.86 -5.10 3.72
C ALA A 107 -9.13 -3.97 4.72
N ARG A 108 -8.09 -3.25 5.19
CA ARG A 108 -8.24 -2.08 6.08
C ARG A 108 -9.15 -1.04 5.44
N SER A 109 -8.82 -0.61 4.22
CA SER A 109 -9.59 0.42 3.53
C SER A 109 -11.04 -0.03 3.25
N VAL A 110 -11.29 -1.31 3.01
CA VAL A 110 -12.67 -1.83 2.89
C VAL A 110 -13.39 -1.80 4.25
N LEU A 111 -12.76 -2.29 5.33
CA LEU A 111 -13.32 -2.29 6.69
C LEU A 111 -13.64 -0.88 7.20
N ASP A 112 -12.80 0.11 6.88
CA ASP A 112 -12.97 1.51 7.26
C ASP A 112 -14.16 2.19 6.56
N HIS A 113 -14.54 1.74 5.35
CA HIS A 113 -15.47 2.50 4.49
C HIS A 113 -16.80 1.81 4.16
N ILE A 114 -16.96 0.48 4.33
CA ILE A 114 -18.23 -0.20 3.99
C ILE A 114 -19.18 -0.45 5.17
N GLN A 115 -18.72 -0.29 6.41
CA GLN A 115 -19.59 -0.49 7.58
C GLN A 115 -20.70 0.57 7.64
N GLY A 116 -21.86 0.20 8.20
CA GLY A 116 -23.03 1.06 8.37
C GLY A 116 -24.17 0.31 9.06
N GLU A 117 -25.28 1.00 9.37
CA GLU A 117 -26.43 0.39 10.05
C GLU A 117 -27.08 -0.76 9.24
N ASP A 118 -26.92 -0.72 7.92
CA ASP A 118 -27.41 -1.67 6.92
C ASP A 118 -26.40 -2.76 6.51
N LEU A 119 -25.12 -2.63 6.88
CA LEU A 119 -24.03 -3.55 6.49
C LEU A 119 -23.19 -4.00 7.70
N GLN A 120 -23.29 -5.29 8.05
CA GLN A 120 -22.42 -5.93 9.05
C GLN A 120 -21.22 -6.59 8.36
N VAL A 121 -20.00 -6.28 8.80
CA VAL A 121 -18.78 -6.80 8.16
C VAL A 121 -18.04 -7.76 9.10
N SER A 122 -17.69 -8.94 8.58
CA SER A 122 -16.78 -9.89 9.23
C SER A 122 -15.49 -10.03 8.42
N CYS A 123 -14.34 -10.13 9.08
CA CYS A 123 -13.05 -10.20 8.40
C CYS A 123 -12.38 -11.57 8.59
N TYR A 124 -11.79 -12.08 7.51
CA TYR A 124 -11.15 -13.38 7.46
C TYR A 124 -9.79 -13.27 6.79
N TYR A 125 -8.79 -13.94 7.35
CA TYR A 125 -7.43 -13.98 6.83
C TYR A 125 -7.06 -15.40 6.39
N ILE A 126 -6.32 -15.51 5.29
CA ILE A 126 -5.72 -16.74 4.82
C ILE A 126 -4.19 -16.59 4.87
N ASP A 127 -3.49 -17.52 5.50
CA ASP A 127 -2.03 -17.49 5.61
C ASP A 127 -1.33 -18.01 4.34
N CYS A 128 0.01 -18.07 4.37
CA CYS A 128 0.79 -18.58 3.25
C CYS A 128 0.72 -20.10 3.03
N ASN A 129 0.13 -20.85 3.96
CA ASN A 129 -0.08 -22.30 3.89
C ASN A 129 -1.55 -22.65 3.58
N LEU A 130 -2.38 -21.66 3.25
CA LEU A 130 -3.83 -21.77 3.03
C LEU A 130 -4.64 -22.18 4.29
N ASN A 131 -4.11 -21.92 5.49
CA ASN A 131 -4.90 -21.95 6.71
C ASN A 131 -5.75 -20.68 6.79
N ALA A 132 -7.05 -20.83 7.11
CA ALA A 132 -7.98 -19.71 7.26
C ALA A 132 -8.23 -19.38 8.73
N TYR A 133 -8.46 -18.09 9.01
CA TYR A 133 -8.66 -17.55 10.36
C TYR A 133 -9.78 -16.50 10.35
N ALA A 134 -10.63 -16.50 11.38
CA ALA A 134 -11.49 -15.35 11.68
C ALA A 134 -10.68 -14.30 12.45
N ILE A 135 -10.77 -13.03 12.04
CA ILE A 135 -10.04 -11.92 12.65
C ILE A 135 -10.95 -10.72 12.95
N SER A 136 -10.64 -9.98 14.02
CA SER A 136 -11.27 -8.69 14.30
C SER A 136 -10.71 -7.60 13.39
N SER A 137 -11.47 -6.53 13.18
CA SER A 137 -10.98 -5.33 12.50
C SER A 137 -9.71 -4.79 13.16
N SER A 138 -9.61 -4.82 14.50
CA SER A 138 -8.42 -4.38 15.23
C SER A 138 -7.16 -5.21 14.96
N GLN A 139 -7.27 -6.53 14.70
CA GLN A 139 -6.13 -7.37 14.33
C GLN A 139 -5.55 -6.98 12.96
N ALA A 140 -6.38 -6.49 12.04
CA ALA A 140 -5.95 -6.05 10.71
C ALA A 140 -4.92 -4.89 10.75
N TYR A 141 -4.90 -4.05 11.79
CA TYR A 141 -4.00 -2.86 11.91
C TYR A 141 -2.63 -3.19 12.55
N SER A 142 -2.03 -4.33 12.17
CA SER A 142 -0.65 -4.67 12.54
C SER A 142 0.38 -4.00 11.61
N ASN A 143 1.57 -3.67 12.12
CA ASN A 143 2.49 -2.76 11.43
C ASN A 143 3.17 -3.39 10.19
N THR A 144 3.35 -4.72 10.20
CA THR A 144 3.89 -5.48 9.06
C THR A 144 3.20 -6.85 8.96
N PRO A 145 3.26 -7.56 7.82
CA PRO A 145 2.77 -8.93 7.74
C PRO A 145 3.41 -9.90 8.75
N ALA A 146 4.68 -9.70 9.11
CA ALA A 146 5.35 -10.53 10.13
C ALA A 146 4.86 -10.24 11.56
N ASP A 147 4.61 -8.96 11.88
CA ASP A 147 3.96 -8.54 13.14
C ASP A 147 2.50 -9.03 13.21
N PHE A 148 1.81 -9.09 12.07
CA PHE A 148 0.49 -9.68 11.95
C PHE A 148 0.51 -11.20 12.21
N ASP A 149 1.37 -11.96 11.51
CA ASP A 149 1.47 -13.42 11.67
C ASP A 149 1.80 -13.81 13.12
N PHE A 150 2.74 -13.11 13.77
CA PHE A 150 3.09 -13.33 15.18
C PHE A 150 1.89 -13.12 16.14
N LYS A 151 1.02 -12.14 15.85
CA LYS A 151 -0.21 -11.90 16.63
C LYS A 151 -1.31 -12.91 16.29
N LEU A 152 -1.35 -13.38 15.05
CA LEU A 152 -2.35 -14.34 14.56
C LEU A 152 -2.27 -15.66 15.36
N GLU A 153 -1.06 -16.19 15.57
CA GLU A 153 -0.83 -17.43 16.34
C GLU A 153 -1.36 -17.39 17.78
N SER A 154 -1.44 -16.20 18.38
CA SER A 154 -1.81 -16.03 19.79
C SER A 154 -3.24 -15.50 20.02
N LEU A 155 -3.89 -14.96 18.99
CA LEU A 155 -5.15 -14.20 19.13
C LEU A 155 -6.27 -14.60 18.15
N ALA A 156 -6.00 -15.38 17.09
CA ALA A 156 -7.00 -15.67 16.05
C ALA A 156 -7.58 -17.08 16.14
N GLN A 157 -8.86 -17.22 15.80
CA GLN A 157 -9.53 -18.52 15.72
C GLN A 157 -9.31 -19.11 14.32
N GLY A 158 -8.39 -20.08 14.23
CA GLY A 158 -8.13 -20.83 13.00
C GLY A 158 -9.21 -21.87 12.70
N PHE A 159 -9.57 -22.01 11.43
CA PHE A 159 -10.40 -23.11 10.92
C PHE A 159 -9.54 -24.36 10.69
N ARG A 160 -10.11 -25.56 10.85
CA ARG A 160 -9.36 -26.83 10.70
C ARG A 160 -9.03 -27.16 9.25
N SER A 161 -9.77 -26.60 8.30
CA SER A 161 -9.57 -26.74 6.86
C SER A 161 -10.28 -25.62 6.10
N LEU A 162 -9.92 -25.42 4.82
CA LEU A 162 -10.68 -24.54 3.92
C LEU A 162 -12.15 -24.98 3.72
N SER A 163 -12.46 -26.27 3.93
CA SER A 163 -13.84 -26.77 3.85
C SER A 163 -14.66 -26.36 5.07
N ASP A 164 -14.07 -26.42 6.27
CA ASP A 164 -14.72 -25.90 7.49
C ASP A 164 -14.90 -24.37 7.42
N PHE A 165 -13.93 -23.67 6.84
CA PHE A 165 -14.01 -22.23 6.58
C PHE A 165 -15.14 -21.88 5.59
N ALA A 166 -15.24 -22.57 4.46
CA ALA A 166 -16.32 -22.34 3.49
C ALA A 166 -17.70 -22.70 4.09
N ALA A 167 -17.80 -23.78 4.86
CA ALA A 167 -19.02 -24.12 5.58
C ALA A 167 -19.42 -23.05 6.61
N HIS A 168 -18.45 -22.44 7.31
CA HIS A 168 -18.67 -21.30 8.19
C HIS A 168 -19.17 -20.06 7.42
N LEU A 169 -18.53 -19.71 6.30
CA LEU A 169 -18.96 -18.58 5.45
C LEU A 169 -20.41 -18.76 4.98
N ALA A 170 -20.77 -19.94 4.46
CA ALA A 170 -22.11 -20.24 3.98
C ALA A 170 -23.21 -20.12 5.06
N ALA A 171 -22.86 -20.16 6.35
CA ALA A 171 -23.77 -19.93 7.47
C ALA A 171 -23.74 -18.48 7.99
N SER A 172 -22.54 -17.88 8.07
CA SER A 172 -22.29 -16.63 8.78
C SER A 172 -22.45 -15.36 7.95
N VAL A 173 -22.28 -15.42 6.62
CA VAL A 173 -22.39 -14.25 5.73
C VAL A 173 -23.45 -14.45 4.65
N ASP A 174 -23.87 -13.35 4.03
CA ASP A 174 -24.78 -13.33 2.89
C ASP A 174 -24.01 -13.15 1.57
N ILE A 175 -22.92 -12.39 1.58
CA ILE A 175 -22.01 -12.22 0.44
C ILE A 175 -20.55 -12.10 0.91
N VAL A 176 -19.61 -12.60 0.11
CA VAL A 176 -18.16 -12.44 0.32
C VAL A 176 -17.57 -11.36 -0.59
N PHE A 177 -16.67 -10.54 -0.06
CA PHE A 177 -15.83 -9.62 -0.82
C PHE A 177 -14.37 -10.08 -0.74
N PRO A 178 -13.85 -10.78 -1.77
CA PRO A 178 -12.44 -11.13 -1.85
C PRO A 178 -11.59 -9.87 -2.09
N VAL A 179 -10.62 -9.63 -1.21
CA VAL A 179 -9.58 -8.58 -1.34
C VAL A 179 -8.17 -9.17 -1.19
N ILE A 180 -8.07 -10.46 -1.55
CA ILE A 180 -6.88 -11.29 -1.61
C ILE A 180 -6.28 -11.19 -3.03
N HIS A 181 -4.98 -10.88 -3.15
CA HIS A 181 -4.33 -10.56 -4.42
C HIS A 181 -3.39 -11.68 -4.89
N GLY A 182 -3.19 -11.79 -6.20
CA GLY A 182 -2.28 -12.75 -6.80
C GLY A 182 -2.75 -14.21 -6.67
N GLN A 183 -1.81 -15.13 -6.44
CA GLN A 183 -2.11 -16.57 -6.31
C GLN A 183 -3.18 -16.84 -5.24
N PHE A 184 -4.09 -17.77 -5.54
CA PHE A 184 -5.32 -18.12 -4.82
C PHE A 184 -6.40 -17.01 -4.78
N GLY A 185 -6.04 -15.73 -4.97
CA GLY A 185 -6.98 -14.61 -4.98
C GLY A 185 -7.55 -14.25 -6.36
N GLU A 186 -6.67 -14.19 -7.37
CA GLU A 186 -7.00 -13.77 -8.73
C GLU A 186 -6.86 -14.90 -9.77
N ASP A 187 -6.29 -16.05 -9.40
CA ASP A 187 -6.13 -17.20 -10.30
C ASP A 187 -7.37 -18.11 -10.39
N GLY A 188 -8.44 -17.78 -9.65
CA GLY A 188 -9.68 -18.55 -9.56
C GLY A 188 -9.79 -19.43 -8.31
N GLY A 189 -8.75 -19.55 -7.48
CA GLY A 189 -8.71 -20.49 -6.35
C GLY A 189 -9.77 -20.22 -5.26
N ILE A 190 -9.86 -18.98 -4.76
CA ILE A 190 -10.89 -18.60 -3.78
C ILE A 190 -12.29 -18.60 -4.40
N GLN A 191 -12.42 -18.22 -5.67
CA GLN A 191 -13.69 -18.23 -6.41
C GLN A 191 -14.23 -19.64 -6.51
N GLU A 192 -13.42 -20.64 -6.90
CA GLU A 192 -13.85 -22.04 -7.01
C GLU A 192 -14.31 -22.58 -5.64
N LEU A 193 -13.65 -22.18 -4.54
CA LEU A 193 -14.06 -22.54 -3.18
C LEU A 193 -15.44 -21.94 -2.84
N LEU A 194 -15.69 -20.68 -3.18
CA LEU A 194 -16.97 -20.00 -2.92
C LEU A 194 -18.11 -20.57 -3.79
N GLU A 195 -17.85 -20.78 -5.08
CA GLU A 195 -18.77 -21.40 -6.05
C GLU A 195 -19.19 -22.80 -5.60
N ARG A 196 -18.24 -23.64 -5.18
CA ARG A 196 -18.49 -25.02 -4.73
C ARG A 196 -19.44 -25.10 -3.53
N TYR A 197 -19.42 -24.08 -2.67
CA TYR A 197 -20.30 -23.98 -1.49
C TYR A 197 -21.54 -23.09 -1.73
N ASN A 198 -21.76 -22.63 -2.96
CA ASN A 198 -22.84 -21.70 -3.35
C ASN A 198 -22.86 -20.39 -2.53
N ILE A 199 -21.68 -19.90 -2.14
CA ILE A 199 -21.53 -18.65 -1.40
C ILE A 199 -21.52 -17.49 -2.41
N PRO A 200 -22.44 -16.52 -2.32
CA PRO A 200 -22.40 -15.32 -3.16
C PRO A 200 -21.11 -14.53 -2.96
N PHE A 201 -20.55 -13.95 -4.03
CA PHE A 201 -19.34 -13.13 -3.92
C PHE A 201 -19.25 -12.00 -4.95
N VAL A 202 -18.47 -10.99 -4.58
CA VAL A 202 -18.05 -9.85 -5.42
C VAL A 202 -16.89 -10.25 -6.33
N GLY A 203 -16.94 -9.84 -7.59
CA GLY A 203 -15.89 -10.07 -8.58
C GLY A 203 -16.22 -11.13 -9.63
N THR A 204 -15.19 -11.47 -10.40
CA THR A 204 -15.25 -12.38 -11.56
C THR A 204 -15.21 -13.86 -11.14
N GLY A 205 -15.82 -14.76 -11.91
CA GLY A 205 -15.90 -16.20 -11.62
C GLY A 205 -14.58 -16.96 -11.81
N SER A 206 -14.48 -18.18 -11.27
CA SER A 206 -13.24 -18.96 -11.23
C SER A 206 -12.63 -19.24 -12.62
N SER A 207 -13.49 -19.57 -13.60
CA SER A 207 -13.06 -19.90 -14.96
C SER A 207 -12.47 -18.70 -15.70
N GLU A 208 -13.14 -17.55 -15.60
CA GLU A 208 -12.72 -16.30 -16.23
C GLU A 208 -11.48 -15.73 -15.53
N CYS A 209 -11.40 -15.83 -14.19
CA CYS A 209 -10.20 -15.47 -13.42
C CYS A 209 -8.97 -16.26 -13.88
N CYS A 210 -9.09 -17.60 -13.98
CA CYS A 210 -8.01 -18.48 -14.42
C CYS A 210 -7.50 -18.13 -15.84
N GLN A 211 -8.41 -17.71 -16.74
CA GLN A 211 -8.08 -17.30 -18.11
C GLN A 211 -7.42 -15.91 -18.19
N ALA A 212 -7.89 -14.95 -17.40
CA ALA A 212 -7.41 -13.57 -17.43
C ALA A 212 -6.09 -13.36 -16.67
N PHE A 213 -5.83 -14.14 -15.61
CA PHE A 213 -4.67 -13.96 -14.74
C PHE A 213 -3.34 -14.48 -15.34
N ASP A 214 -3.39 -15.50 -16.21
CA ASP A 214 -2.22 -15.97 -16.97
C ASP A 214 -1.99 -15.05 -18.19
N LYS A 215 -1.02 -14.13 -18.07
CA LYS A 215 -0.76 -13.08 -19.07
C LYS A 215 -0.49 -13.61 -20.47
N TYR A 216 0.10 -14.81 -20.58
CA TYR A 216 0.35 -15.41 -21.89
C TYR A 216 -0.97 -15.88 -22.54
N HIS A 217 -1.80 -16.60 -21.79
CA HIS A 217 -3.11 -17.04 -22.29
C HIS A 217 -4.05 -15.86 -22.56
N ALA A 218 -4.06 -14.84 -21.68
CA ALA A 218 -4.78 -13.60 -21.91
C ALA A 218 -4.36 -12.94 -23.23
N SER A 219 -3.05 -12.74 -23.45
CA SER A 219 -2.51 -12.15 -24.71
C SER A 219 -2.92 -12.96 -25.96
N LEU A 220 -2.94 -14.30 -25.88
CA LEU A 220 -3.44 -15.12 -26.99
C LEU A 220 -4.95 -14.90 -27.26
N GLU A 221 -5.78 -14.75 -26.23
CA GLU A 221 -7.22 -14.51 -26.39
C GLU A 221 -7.51 -13.09 -26.91
N LEU A 222 -6.77 -12.08 -26.41
CA LEU A 222 -6.79 -10.72 -26.94
C LEU A 222 -6.51 -10.70 -28.45
N SER A 223 -5.50 -11.45 -28.89
CA SER A 223 -5.12 -11.55 -30.31
C SER A 223 -6.22 -12.20 -31.16
N LYS A 224 -6.86 -13.28 -30.67
CA LYS A 224 -8.02 -13.91 -31.34
C LYS A 224 -9.21 -12.95 -31.49
N HIS A 225 -9.43 -12.09 -30.49
CA HIS A 225 -10.46 -11.05 -30.53
C HIS A 225 -10.08 -9.80 -31.35
N GLY A 226 -8.91 -9.80 -32.00
CA GLY A 226 -8.49 -8.73 -32.90
C GLY A 226 -7.96 -7.48 -32.18
N PHE A 227 -7.38 -7.63 -30.99
CA PHE A 227 -6.62 -6.58 -30.32
C PHE A 227 -5.13 -6.66 -30.71
N VAL A 228 -4.45 -5.51 -30.75
CA VAL A 228 -2.98 -5.49 -30.80
C VAL A 228 -2.45 -5.99 -29.46
N THR A 229 -1.51 -6.93 -29.51
CA THR A 229 -0.82 -7.47 -28.34
C THR A 229 0.69 -7.35 -28.50
N VAL A 230 1.41 -7.29 -27.38
CA VAL A 230 2.88 -7.37 -27.40
C VAL A 230 3.27 -8.78 -27.86
N PRO A 231 4.14 -8.94 -28.87
CA PRO A 231 4.69 -10.24 -29.19
C PRO A 231 5.38 -10.83 -27.97
N SER A 232 5.08 -12.10 -27.69
CA SER A 232 5.57 -12.81 -26.51
C SER A 232 6.11 -14.20 -26.84
N PHE A 233 7.00 -14.70 -25.98
CA PHE A 233 7.53 -16.06 -25.98
C PHE A 233 7.34 -16.65 -24.58
N LEU A 234 6.98 -17.93 -24.50
CA LEU A 234 6.71 -18.61 -23.24
C LEU A 234 7.84 -19.60 -22.91
N VAL A 235 8.45 -19.41 -21.74
CA VAL A 235 9.42 -20.35 -21.15
C VAL A 235 8.68 -21.19 -20.10
N GLN A 236 8.82 -22.52 -20.20
CA GLN A 236 8.27 -23.48 -19.24
C GLN A 236 9.35 -24.48 -18.84
N GLY A 237 9.50 -24.73 -17.54
CA GLY A 237 10.50 -25.66 -17.02
C GLY A 237 11.95 -25.16 -17.18
N LEU A 238 12.91 -26.03 -16.84
CA LEU A 238 14.34 -25.69 -16.82
C LEU A 238 15.07 -26.00 -18.15
N GLU A 239 14.44 -26.73 -19.07
CA GLU A 239 14.99 -27.08 -20.39
C GLU A 239 14.55 -26.07 -21.47
N ALA A 240 14.93 -24.81 -21.29
CA ALA A 240 14.54 -23.74 -22.21
C ALA A 240 15.34 -23.80 -23.52
N ASN A 241 14.65 -23.86 -24.67
CA ASN A 241 15.27 -23.99 -25.98
C ASN A 241 15.79 -22.64 -26.52
N GLU A 242 17.05 -22.32 -26.23
CA GLU A 242 17.71 -21.08 -26.68
C GLU A 242 17.63 -20.88 -28.21
N ALA A 243 17.70 -21.95 -29.00
CA ALA A 243 17.62 -21.87 -30.46
C ALA A 243 16.22 -21.49 -30.97
N GLU A 244 15.16 -21.68 -30.18
CA GLU A 244 13.82 -21.18 -30.50
C GLU A 244 13.63 -19.73 -30.06
N LEU A 245 14.17 -19.36 -28.90
CA LEU A 245 14.16 -17.97 -28.44
C LEU A 245 14.96 -17.06 -29.41
N ALA A 246 16.13 -17.50 -29.88
CA ALA A 246 16.93 -16.78 -30.88
C ALA A 246 16.13 -16.50 -32.16
N LYS A 247 15.43 -17.53 -32.70
CA LYS A 247 14.54 -17.38 -33.86
C LYS A 247 13.36 -16.45 -33.58
N TRP A 248 12.86 -16.39 -32.34
CA TRP A 248 11.82 -15.46 -31.95
C TRP A 248 12.36 -14.01 -31.89
N PHE A 249 13.57 -13.79 -31.37
CA PHE A 249 14.24 -12.49 -31.42
C PHE A 249 14.39 -12.00 -32.87
N GLU A 250 14.97 -12.82 -33.75
CA GLU A 250 15.15 -12.50 -35.17
C GLU A 250 13.83 -12.14 -35.88
N ARG A 251 12.77 -12.93 -35.66
CA ARG A 251 11.44 -12.67 -36.25
C ARG A 251 10.82 -11.35 -35.78
N ASN A 252 11.14 -10.92 -34.57
CA ASN A 252 10.66 -9.67 -33.99
C ASN A 252 11.66 -8.50 -34.19
N GLN A 253 12.66 -8.66 -35.07
CA GLN A 253 13.66 -7.64 -35.40
C GLN A 253 14.53 -7.22 -34.20
N LEU A 254 14.71 -8.12 -33.23
CA LEU A 254 15.60 -7.96 -32.08
C LEU A 254 16.92 -8.69 -32.31
N ASP A 255 18.03 -8.07 -31.89
CA ASP A 255 19.36 -8.69 -31.87
C ASP A 255 19.41 -9.81 -30.81
N PRO A 256 19.75 -11.07 -31.16
CA PRO A 256 19.75 -12.17 -30.19
C PRO A 256 20.77 -12.04 -29.05
N VAL A 257 21.77 -11.15 -29.15
CA VAL A 257 22.83 -10.96 -28.14
C VAL A 257 22.55 -9.76 -27.23
N SER A 258 21.89 -8.73 -27.74
CA SER A 258 21.73 -7.42 -27.08
C SER A 258 20.32 -6.84 -27.11
N GLY A 259 19.38 -7.47 -27.82
CA GLY A 259 17.99 -7.04 -27.95
C GLY A 259 17.28 -6.98 -26.61
N LYS A 260 16.56 -5.88 -26.37
CA LYS A 260 15.96 -5.54 -25.08
C LYS A 260 14.54 -6.09 -24.95
N VAL A 261 14.31 -6.87 -23.91
CA VAL A 261 13.02 -7.51 -23.61
C VAL A 261 12.63 -7.36 -22.14
N VAL A 262 11.37 -7.62 -21.82
CA VAL A 262 10.87 -7.79 -20.45
C VAL A 262 10.69 -9.29 -20.18
N VAL A 263 11.18 -9.76 -19.05
CA VAL A 263 10.98 -11.12 -18.53
C VAL A 263 10.12 -11.03 -17.29
N LYS A 264 8.97 -11.70 -17.28
CA LYS A 264 7.97 -11.64 -16.18
C LYS A 264 7.30 -12.99 -15.92
N PRO A 265 6.92 -13.32 -14.67
CA PRO A 265 6.08 -14.48 -14.40
C PRO A 265 4.72 -14.33 -15.10
N ALA A 266 4.14 -15.44 -15.57
CA ALA A 266 2.85 -15.41 -16.25
C ALA A 266 1.71 -15.06 -15.29
N ARG A 267 1.77 -15.59 -14.05
CA ARG A 267 0.68 -15.64 -13.05
C ARG A 267 1.09 -15.03 -11.70
N ALA A 268 1.68 -13.83 -11.73
CA ALA A 268 1.93 -13.02 -10.52
C ALA A 268 1.59 -11.55 -10.77
N GLY A 269 1.19 -10.83 -9.72
CA GLY A 269 0.84 -9.41 -9.79
C GLY A 269 1.97 -8.46 -9.34
N SER A 270 1.60 -7.19 -9.15
CA SER A 270 2.40 -6.14 -8.48
C SER A 270 3.85 -5.95 -8.96
N SER A 271 4.13 -6.31 -10.21
CA SER A 271 5.46 -6.26 -10.82
C SER A 271 6.53 -7.09 -10.08
N ILE A 272 6.12 -8.14 -9.35
CA ILE A 272 7.01 -9.07 -8.65
C ILE A 272 7.61 -10.03 -9.70
N GLY A 273 8.93 -10.25 -9.65
CA GLY A 273 9.66 -11.05 -10.65
C GLY A 273 9.77 -10.41 -12.04
N VAL A 274 9.31 -9.16 -12.25
CA VAL A 274 9.45 -8.45 -13.53
C VAL A 274 10.85 -7.85 -13.66
N THR A 275 11.56 -8.18 -14.73
CA THR A 275 12.92 -7.69 -15.02
C THR A 275 13.09 -7.33 -16.49
N VAL A 276 14.02 -6.41 -16.79
CA VAL A 276 14.50 -6.16 -18.16
C VAL A 276 15.66 -7.10 -18.45
N ALA A 277 15.71 -7.69 -19.64
CA ALA A 277 16.80 -8.56 -20.09
C ALA A 277 17.34 -8.16 -21.48
N TYR A 278 18.57 -8.58 -21.78
CA TYR A 278 19.28 -8.25 -23.02
C TYR A 278 19.79 -9.52 -23.73
N GLY A 279 19.22 -9.84 -24.88
CA GLY A 279 19.54 -11.05 -25.65
C GLY A 279 18.97 -12.35 -25.06
N THR A 280 19.18 -13.46 -25.75
CA THR A 280 18.62 -14.77 -25.40
C THR A 280 19.16 -15.30 -24.08
N ALA A 281 20.48 -15.26 -23.89
CA ALA A 281 21.16 -15.85 -22.74
C ALA A 281 20.74 -15.21 -21.42
N ASP A 282 20.66 -13.87 -21.35
CA ASP A 282 20.21 -13.14 -20.16
C ASP A 282 18.71 -13.33 -19.92
N SER A 283 17.90 -13.39 -20.99
CA SER A 283 16.46 -13.66 -20.88
C SER A 283 16.18 -15.03 -20.27
N LEU A 284 16.88 -16.07 -20.73
CA LEU A 284 16.77 -17.42 -20.18
C LEU A 284 17.32 -17.54 -18.77
N LYS A 285 18.42 -16.84 -18.46
CA LYS A 285 18.96 -16.76 -17.10
C LYS A 285 17.92 -16.18 -16.14
N LYS A 286 17.34 -15.01 -16.45
CA LYS A 286 16.32 -14.35 -15.62
C LYS A 286 15.03 -15.16 -15.51
N ALA A 287 14.60 -15.83 -16.58
CA ALA A 287 13.48 -16.76 -16.52
C ALA A 287 13.78 -17.96 -15.60
N SER A 288 14.99 -18.51 -15.67
CA SER A 288 15.41 -19.63 -14.81
C SER A 288 15.52 -19.21 -13.34
N GLU A 289 15.97 -17.98 -13.06
CA GLU A 289 15.98 -17.37 -11.73
C GLU A 289 14.55 -17.34 -11.15
N ILE A 290 13.57 -16.75 -11.87
CA ILE A 290 12.15 -16.69 -11.47
C ILE A 290 11.56 -18.08 -11.17
N ILE A 291 11.85 -19.08 -12.01
CA ILE A 291 11.40 -20.46 -11.83
C ILE A 291 12.06 -21.10 -10.59
N SER A 292 13.37 -20.90 -10.40
CA SER A 292 14.14 -21.47 -9.29
C SER A 292 13.82 -20.84 -7.93
N GLU A 293 13.43 -19.57 -7.92
CA GLU A 293 12.92 -18.86 -6.73
C GLU A 293 11.48 -19.29 -6.37
N GLY A 294 10.83 -20.08 -7.23
CA GLY A 294 9.47 -20.59 -7.01
C GLY A 294 8.36 -19.56 -7.26
N ILE A 295 8.66 -18.46 -7.96
CA ILE A 295 7.70 -17.37 -8.22
C ILE A 295 6.62 -17.82 -9.22
N ASP A 296 7.03 -18.43 -10.34
CA ASP A 296 6.12 -19.06 -11.30
C ASP A 296 6.87 -20.12 -12.12
N SER A 297 6.21 -21.24 -12.43
CA SER A 297 6.73 -22.27 -13.35
C SER A 297 6.57 -21.92 -14.84
N LYS A 298 5.85 -20.84 -15.15
CA LYS A 298 5.73 -20.23 -16.48
C LYS A 298 6.29 -18.80 -16.47
N VAL A 299 7.16 -18.49 -17.43
CA VAL A 299 7.72 -17.14 -17.59
C VAL A 299 7.50 -16.64 -19.00
N VAL A 300 7.06 -15.40 -19.13
CA VAL A 300 6.82 -14.71 -20.40
C VAL A 300 7.99 -13.78 -20.71
N VAL A 301 8.50 -13.86 -21.93
CA VAL A 301 9.44 -12.89 -22.52
C VAL A 301 8.66 -12.04 -23.53
N GLU A 302 8.68 -10.72 -23.37
CA GLU A 302 7.94 -9.75 -24.21
C GLU A 302 8.89 -8.67 -24.75
N ILE A 303 8.56 -8.10 -25.92
CA ILE A 303 9.30 -6.95 -26.46
C ILE A 303 9.22 -5.78 -25.47
N PHE A 304 10.35 -5.14 -25.15
CA PHE A 304 10.35 -3.93 -24.35
C PHE A 304 9.77 -2.75 -25.16
N LEU A 305 8.69 -2.15 -24.67
CA LEU A 305 7.97 -1.07 -25.36
C LEU A 305 8.66 0.29 -25.18
N GLU A 306 9.69 0.56 -25.99
CA GLU A 306 10.40 1.85 -25.95
C GLU A 306 9.53 3.02 -26.44
N GLY A 307 9.64 4.16 -25.74
CA GLY A 307 8.90 5.39 -26.07
C GLY A 307 7.38 5.32 -25.82
N GLY A 308 6.89 4.28 -25.14
CA GLY A 308 5.49 4.18 -24.74
C GLY A 308 5.20 4.80 -23.37
N ASN A 309 3.98 5.29 -23.20
CA ASN A 309 3.42 5.74 -21.92
C ASN A 309 2.51 4.65 -21.37
N GLU A 310 2.75 4.18 -20.13
CA GLU A 310 1.88 3.23 -19.43
C GLU A 310 0.58 3.95 -19.00
N PHE A 311 -0.54 3.24 -19.08
CA PHE A 311 -1.84 3.72 -18.61
C PHE A 311 -2.58 2.65 -17.82
N THR A 312 -3.45 3.13 -16.94
CA THR A 312 -4.33 2.32 -16.09
C THR A 312 -5.78 2.77 -16.27
N ALA A 313 -6.70 1.83 -16.45
CA ALA A 313 -8.12 2.09 -16.59
C ALA A 313 -8.96 1.21 -15.65
N ILE A 314 -9.70 1.83 -14.74
CA ILE A 314 -10.70 1.15 -13.92
C ILE A 314 -11.99 1.01 -14.72
N VAL A 315 -12.51 -0.21 -14.75
CA VAL A 315 -13.81 -0.55 -15.35
C VAL A 315 -14.77 -0.90 -14.24
N LEU A 316 -15.99 -0.35 -14.28
CA LEU A 316 -17.08 -0.68 -13.38
C LEU A 316 -18.25 -1.23 -14.18
N ASP A 317 -18.81 -2.37 -13.79
CA ASP A 317 -20.08 -2.85 -14.33
C ASP A 317 -21.24 -2.12 -13.63
N VAL A 318 -22.04 -1.39 -14.40
CA VAL A 318 -23.26 -0.72 -13.93
C VAL A 318 -24.51 -1.34 -14.56
N GLY A 319 -24.38 -2.59 -15.04
CA GLY A 319 -25.43 -3.39 -15.63
C GLY A 319 -26.47 -3.88 -14.62
N SER A 320 -27.20 -4.94 -14.97
CA SER A 320 -28.24 -5.50 -14.09
C SER A 320 -28.26 -7.02 -14.14
N GLY A 321 -28.03 -7.64 -12.99
CA GLY A 321 -27.96 -9.11 -12.87
C GLY A 321 -26.79 -9.67 -13.66
N PHE A 322 -27.08 -10.36 -14.76
CA PHE A 322 -26.07 -10.93 -15.66
C PHE A 322 -25.80 -10.10 -16.92
N ASP A 323 -26.63 -9.11 -17.22
CA ASP A 323 -26.39 -8.18 -18.34
C ASP A 323 -25.33 -7.15 -17.95
N SER A 324 -24.21 -7.15 -18.68
CA SER A 324 -23.02 -6.37 -18.33
C SER A 324 -22.96 -5.06 -19.11
N HIS A 325 -22.87 -3.96 -18.37
CA HIS A 325 -22.69 -2.60 -18.86
C HIS A 325 -21.43 -1.98 -18.21
N PRO A 326 -20.23 -2.38 -18.67
CA PRO A 326 -18.96 -1.88 -18.17
C PRO A 326 -18.67 -0.47 -18.68
N VAL A 327 -18.66 0.48 -17.75
CA VAL A 327 -18.23 1.86 -17.96
C VAL A 327 -16.81 2.00 -17.48
N VAL A 328 -15.94 2.52 -18.36
CA VAL A 328 -14.55 2.81 -18.02
C VAL A 328 -14.46 4.22 -17.47
N LEU A 329 -13.83 4.34 -16.30
CA LEU A 329 -13.58 5.60 -15.62
C LEU A 329 -12.59 6.47 -16.41
N LEU A 330 -12.23 7.63 -15.84
CA LEU A 330 -11.15 8.46 -16.40
C LEU A 330 -9.82 7.73 -16.23
N PRO A 331 -9.13 7.31 -17.32
CA PRO A 331 -7.87 6.59 -17.20
C PRO A 331 -6.79 7.45 -16.54
N THR A 332 -5.70 6.81 -16.12
CA THR A 332 -4.52 7.48 -15.56
C THR A 332 -3.31 7.14 -16.42
N GLU A 333 -2.54 8.15 -16.82
CA GLU A 333 -1.17 7.98 -17.34
C GLU A 333 -0.19 7.81 -16.18
N VAL A 334 0.73 6.86 -16.32
CA VAL A 334 1.84 6.61 -15.39
C VAL A 334 3.14 7.09 -16.05
N GLU A 335 3.67 8.22 -15.61
CA GLU A 335 4.94 8.77 -16.09
C GLU A 335 6.08 8.36 -15.15
N LEU A 336 7.12 7.71 -15.69
CA LEU A 336 8.37 7.44 -14.95
C LEU A 336 9.28 8.68 -14.98
N GLN A 337 9.58 9.26 -13.81
CA GLN A 337 10.45 10.42 -13.67
C GLN A 337 11.90 10.01 -13.38
N PHE A 338 12.82 10.48 -14.22
CA PHE A 338 14.26 10.23 -14.10
C PHE A 338 15.00 11.52 -13.70
N SER A 339 15.51 11.58 -12.46
CA SER A 339 16.19 12.77 -11.94
C SER A 339 17.73 12.64 -11.96
N GLY A 340 18.38 13.31 -12.91
CA GLY A 340 19.85 13.42 -13.02
C GLY A 340 20.54 12.33 -13.86
N ASP A 341 21.88 12.37 -13.95
CA ASP A 341 22.75 11.35 -14.58
C ASP A 341 22.79 10.02 -13.79
N VAL A 342 21.64 9.58 -13.30
CA VAL A 342 21.48 8.30 -12.61
C VAL A 342 21.39 7.21 -13.67
N ASP A 343 22.57 6.71 -14.03
CA ASP A 343 22.87 5.43 -14.66
C ASP A 343 21.64 4.50 -14.77
N VAL A 344 21.08 4.37 -15.99
CA VAL A 344 19.81 3.70 -16.31
C VAL A 344 19.98 2.18 -16.23
N ARG A 345 20.25 1.68 -15.02
CA ARG A 345 20.36 0.26 -14.72
C ARG A 345 18.98 -0.37 -14.64
N GLU A 346 18.94 -1.67 -14.94
CA GLU A 346 17.75 -2.54 -15.09
C GLU A 346 16.61 -2.32 -14.09
N LYS A 347 16.91 -1.94 -12.84
CA LYS A 347 15.93 -1.83 -11.76
C LYS A 347 15.07 -0.57 -11.79
N ASP A 348 15.51 0.48 -12.49
CA ASP A 348 14.83 1.77 -12.55
C ASP A 348 14.12 2.02 -13.90
N ALA A 349 14.12 1.06 -14.83
CA ALA A 349 13.50 1.18 -16.15
C ALA A 349 11.98 0.86 -16.22
N ILE A 350 11.38 0.36 -15.12
CA ILE A 350 10.00 -0.18 -15.10
C ILE A 350 9.17 0.33 -13.92
N PHE A 351 7.84 0.25 -14.02
CA PHE A 351 6.91 0.54 -12.92
C PHE A 351 6.82 -0.65 -11.93
N ASN A 352 7.84 -0.76 -11.08
CA ASN A 352 8.01 -1.86 -10.12
C ASN A 352 7.19 -1.67 -8.82
N TYR A 353 7.12 -2.71 -7.98
CA TYR A 353 6.45 -2.71 -6.66
C TYR A 353 6.78 -1.46 -5.82
N ARG A 354 8.06 -1.07 -5.76
CA ARG A 354 8.50 0.09 -4.97
C ARG A 354 7.88 1.39 -5.47
N ARG A 355 7.65 1.52 -6.78
CA ARG A 355 7.01 2.70 -7.38
C ARG A 355 5.49 2.67 -7.26
N LYS A 356 4.89 1.48 -7.21
CA LYS A 356 3.44 1.27 -7.02
C LYS A 356 2.96 1.55 -5.59
N TYR A 357 3.74 1.18 -4.57
CA TYR A 357 3.24 1.14 -3.18
C TYR A 357 4.11 1.89 -2.13
N LEU A 358 5.26 2.46 -2.50
CA LEU A 358 6.10 3.21 -1.56
C LEU A 358 6.26 4.67 -2.00
N PRO A 359 6.19 5.66 -1.08
CA PRO A 359 6.43 7.06 -1.38
C PRO A 359 7.73 7.27 -2.17
N THR A 360 7.61 7.86 -3.36
CA THR A 360 8.71 8.05 -4.31
C THR A 360 8.47 9.30 -5.16
N GLN A 361 9.54 9.93 -5.64
CA GLN A 361 9.48 11.00 -6.65
C GLN A 361 9.86 10.47 -8.06
N GLN A 362 9.89 9.15 -8.24
CA GLN A 362 10.25 8.50 -9.50
C GLN A 362 9.04 8.27 -10.44
N VAL A 363 7.83 8.64 -10.02
CA VAL A 363 6.60 8.46 -10.80
C VAL A 363 5.67 9.65 -10.61
N ALA A 364 4.96 10.02 -11.67
CA ALA A 364 3.81 10.93 -11.63
C ALA A 364 2.56 10.28 -12.25
N TYR A 365 1.39 10.70 -11.79
CA TYR A 365 0.09 10.14 -12.16
C TYR A 365 -0.84 11.24 -12.69
N HIS A 366 -1.15 11.21 -13.99
CA HIS A 366 -1.99 12.21 -14.64
C HIS A 366 -3.38 11.61 -14.97
N THR A 367 -4.43 12.18 -14.39
CA THR A 367 -5.82 11.69 -14.54
C THR A 367 -6.74 12.89 -14.85
N PRO A 368 -7.28 13.02 -16.07
CA PRO A 368 -7.09 12.16 -17.25
C PRO A 368 -5.63 12.14 -17.75
N PRO A 369 -5.21 11.17 -18.60
CA PRO A 369 -3.86 11.16 -19.17
C PRO A 369 -3.61 12.40 -20.05
N ARG A 370 -2.35 12.65 -20.43
CA ARG A 370 -1.99 13.75 -21.35
C ARG A 370 -1.99 13.30 -22.82
N PHE A 371 -2.83 12.32 -23.15
CA PHE A 371 -2.98 11.78 -24.51
C PHE A 371 -4.02 12.57 -25.32
N PRO A 372 -4.05 12.45 -26.66
CA PRO A 372 -5.14 12.97 -27.49
C PRO A 372 -6.50 12.40 -27.04
N VAL A 373 -7.57 13.19 -27.12
CA VAL A 373 -8.92 12.79 -26.66
C VAL A 373 -9.37 11.47 -27.31
N ASP A 374 -9.20 11.35 -28.62
CA ASP A 374 -9.51 10.15 -29.40
C ASP A 374 -8.82 8.89 -28.85
N VAL A 375 -7.57 9.01 -28.38
CA VAL A 375 -6.81 7.91 -27.76
C VAL A 375 -7.39 7.56 -26.39
N ILE A 376 -7.86 8.54 -25.61
CA ILE A 376 -8.56 8.30 -24.34
C ILE A 376 -9.89 7.57 -24.58
N GLU A 377 -10.64 7.98 -25.60
CA GLU A 377 -11.90 7.33 -25.98
C GLU A 377 -11.68 5.90 -26.49
N ASP A 378 -10.65 5.65 -27.31
CA ASP A 378 -10.28 4.31 -27.75
C ASP A 378 -9.77 3.43 -26.60
N ILE A 379 -9.02 3.97 -25.62
CA ILE A 379 -8.66 3.24 -24.38
C ILE A 379 -9.93 2.82 -23.63
N ARG A 380 -10.88 3.75 -23.40
CA ARG A 380 -12.14 3.47 -22.69
C ARG A 380 -12.99 2.43 -23.45
N LYS A 381 -13.12 2.58 -24.77
CA LYS A 381 -13.84 1.64 -25.63
C LYS A 381 -13.20 0.24 -25.64
N GLY A 382 -11.88 0.18 -25.71
CA GLY A 382 -11.11 -1.06 -25.68
C GLY A 382 -11.28 -1.79 -24.36
N ALA A 383 -11.02 -1.13 -23.23
CA ALA A 383 -11.18 -1.70 -21.90
C ALA A 383 -12.63 -2.17 -21.61
N SER A 384 -13.65 -1.42 -22.04
CA SER A 384 -15.06 -1.86 -21.96
C SER A 384 -15.33 -3.14 -22.77
N LEU A 385 -14.79 -3.22 -24.00
CA LEU A 385 -14.93 -4.40 -24.85
C LEU A 385 -14.19 -5.61 -24.25
N LEU A 386 -12.98 -5.43 -23.71
CA LEU A 386 -12.22 -6.48 -23.03
C LEU A 386 -12.96 -7.05 -21.83
N PHE A 387 -13.51 -6.19 -20.99
CA PHE A 387 -14.31 -6.59 -19.83
C PHE A 387 -15.46 -7.53 -20.22
N LYS A 388 -16.20 -7.19 -21.28
CA LYS A 388 -17.27 -8.06 -21.82
C LYS A 388 -16.74 -9.35 -22.43
N ARG A 389 -15.65 -9.30 -23.20
CA ARG A 389 -15.12 -10.45 -23.93
C ARG A 389 -14.55 -11.52 -23.01
N LEU A 390 -13.89 -11.10 -21.93
CA LEU A 390 -13.30 -11.98 -20.93
C LEU A 390 -14.30 -12.38 -19.81
N GLY A 391 -15.57 -11.98 -19.91
CA GLY A 391 -16.61 -12.36 -18.96
C GLY A 391 -16.48 -11.73 -17.56
N LEU A 392 -15.68 -10.67 -17.42
CA LEU A 392 -15.38 -10.02 -16.14
C LEU A 392 -16.65 -9.43 -15.49
N ARG A 393 -16.63 -9.26 -14.16
CA ARG A 393 -17.79 -8.84 -13.35
C ARG A 393 -17.44 -7.82 -12.27
N ASP A 394 -18.42 -6.97 -11.95
CA ASP A 394 -18.39 -5.87 -10.97
C ASP A 394 -17.36 -4.77 -11.26
N PHE A 395 -16.08 -5.09 -11.22
CA PHE A 395 -15.00 -4.15 -11.49
C PHE A 395 -13.73 -4.89 -11.91
N ALA A 396 -12.85 -4.18 -12.61
CA ALA A 396 -11.50 -4.65 -12.94
C ALA A 396 -10.57 -3.45 -13.16
N ARG A 397 -9.26 -3.67 -13.06
CA ARG A 397 -8.25 -2.70 -13.50
C ARG A 397 -7.51 -3.26 -14.70
N ILE A 398 -7.66 -2.59 -15.84
CA ILE A 398 -6.99 -2.96 -17.10
C ILE A 398 -5.85 -1.97 -17.32
N ASP A 399 -4.62 -2.50 -17.36
CA ASP A 399 -3.41 -1.74 -17.61
C ASP A 399 -2.93 -1.96 -19.06
N GLY A 400 -2.22 -0.98 -19.60
CA GLY A 400 -1.73 -1.02 -20.98
C GLY A 400 -0.75 0.10 -21.31
N TRP A 401 -0.45 0.23 -22.60
CA TRP A 401 0.55 1.15 -23.13
C TRP A 401 0.00 1.91 -24.34
N PHE A 402 0.27 3.20 -24.39
CA PHE A 402 0.11 4.02 -25.58
C PHE A 402 1.49 4.31 -26.19
N LEU A 403 1.64 3.97 -27.47
CA LEU A 403 2.86 4.16 -28.26
C LEU A 403 2.59 5.22 -29.34
N PRO A 404 3.05 6.47 -29.19
CA PRO A 404 2.79 7.56 -30.16
C PRO A 404 3.38 7.33 -31.56
N SER A 405 4.27 6.34 -31.70
CA SER A 405 4.94 5.98 -32.97
C SER A 405 4.48 4.60 -33.45
N LYS A 406 4.37 4.44 -34.78
CA LYS A 406 3.84 3.23 -35.46
C LYS A 406 4.83 2.05 -35.50
N HIS A 407 5.57 1.81 -34.41
CA HIS A 407 6.53 0.71 -34.30
C HIS A 407 5.85 -0.66 -34.46
N LEU A 408 4.62 -0.79 -33.97
CA LEU A 408 3.73 -1.90 -34.29
C LEU A 408 2.80 -1.46 -35.42
N SER A 409 3.14 -1.82 -36.66
CA SER A 409 2.31 -1.59 -37.85
C SER A 409 1.50 -2.86 -38.18
N PRO A 410 0.24 -2.98 -37.74
CA PRO A 410 -0.57 -4.16 -38.05
C PRO A 410 -0.95 -4.21 -39.52
N SER A 411 -0.89 -5.40 -40.11
CA SER A 411 -1.23 -5.68 -41.51
C SER A 411 -2.73 -5.91 -41.77
N LYS A 412 -3.58 -5.65 -40.76
CA LYS A 412 -5.03 -5.83 -40.76
C LYS A 412 -5.69 -4.72 -39.95
N GLU A 413 -7.00 -4.54 -40.10
CA GLU A 413 -7.82 -3.81 -39.14
C GLU A 413 -7.79 -4.55 -37.78
N VAL A 414 -7.06 -4.00 -36.82
CA VAL A 414 -6.85 -4.56 -35.48
C VAL A 414 -7.12 -3.43 -34.47
N PHE A 415 -7.91 -3.72 -33.44
CA PHE A 415 -8.22 -2.76 -32.39
C PHE A 415 -6.95 -2.33 -31.66
N GLY A 416 -6.76 -1.01 -31.53
CA GLY A 416 -5.59 -0.38 -30.93
C GLY A 416 -4.72 0.40 -31.91
N ALA A 417 -4.87 0.19 -33.23
CA ALA A 417 -4.22 1.04 -34.22
C ALA A 417 -5.01 2.36 -34.40
N THR A 418 -4.47 3.48 -33.90
CA THR A 418 -5.10 4.80 -33.99
C THR A 418 -4.37 5.70 -35.01
N GLY A 419 -4.96 6.86 -35.33
CA GLY A 419 -4.29 7.89 -36.12
C GLY A 419 -3.04 8.48 -35.42
N TYR A 420 -2.98 8.40 -34.10
CA TYR A 420 -1.99 9.04 -33.23
C TYR A 420 -0.92 8.08 -32.68
N GLY A 421 -1.03 6.77 -32.92
CA GLY A 421 -0.18 5.76 -32.31
C GLY A 421 -0.89 4.41 -32.11
N THR A 422 -0.28 3.53 -31.32
CA THR A 422 -0.80 2.19 -31.02
C THR A 422 -1.15 2.06 -29.53
N ILE A 423 -2.37 1.62 -29.22
CA ILE A 423 -2.83 1.23 -27.88
C ILE A 423 -2.66 -0.29 -27.76
N VAL A 424 -2.04 -0.74 -26.67
CA VAL A 424 -1.83 -2.16 -26.37
C VAL A 424 -2.27 -2.41 -24.93
N PHE A 425 -3.11 -3.42 -24.68
CA PHE A 425 -3.48 -3.85 -23.34
C PHE A 425 -2.58 -5.01 -22.91
N THR A 426 -2.06 -5.00 -21.68
CA THR A 426 -1.03 -5.97 -21.24
C THR A 426 -1.40 -6.75 -20.00
N ASP A 427 -2.05 -6.12 -19.01
CA ASP A 427 -2.28 -6.72 -17.70
C ASP A 427 -3.71 -6.46 -17.23
N ILE A 428 -4.43 -7.53 -16.90
CA ILE A 428 -5.80 -7.50 -16.41
C ILE A 428 -5.76 -7.91 -14.93
N ASN A 429 -6.09 -6.98 -14.05
CA ASN A 429 -6.13 -7.20 -12.61
C ASN A 429 -7.59 -7.36 -12.21
N LEU A 430 -7.93 -8.54 -11.71
CA LEU A 430 -9.30 -8.95 -11.43
C LEU A 430 -9.76 -8.39 -10.08
N ILE A 431 -8.82 -8.25 -9.15
CA ILE A 431 -9.02 -7.58 -7.87
C ILE A 431 -8.09 -6.37 -7.89
N SER A 432 -8.59 -5.21 -8.32
CA SER A 432 -7.82 -3.97 -8.20
C SER A 432 -7.38 -3.74 -6.76
N GLY A 433 -6.12 -3.35 -6.55
CA GLY A 433 -5.65 -2.85 -5.26
C GLY A 433 -6.61 -1.80 -4.67
N MET A 434 -6.86 -1.91 -3.36
CA MET A 434 -7.77 -1.04 -2.60
C MET A 434 -7.09 -0.42 -1.38
N GLU A 435 -5.79 -0.14 -1.44
CA GLU A 435 -5.20 0.85 -0.54
C GLU A 435 -5.79 2.24 -0.86
N GLN A 436 -5.93 3.14 0.13
CA GLN A 436 -6.59 4.46 -0.02
C GLN A 436 -6.11 5.29 -1.23
N THR A 437 -4.85 5.15 -1.64
CA THR A 437 -4.25 5.86 -2.78
C THR A 437 -4.28 5.07 -4.09
N SER A 438 -4.95 3.91 -4.14
CA SER A 438 -5.01 3.05 -5.33
C SER A 438 -5.84 3.65 -6.46
N PHE A 439 -5.56 3.22 -7.70
CA PHE A 439 -6.24 3.71 -8.90
C PHE A 439 -7.77 3.60 -8.84
N LEU A 440 -8.34 2.59 -8.18
CA LEU A 440 -9.78 2.48 -7.94
C LEU A 440 -10.35 3.78 -7.34
N PHE A 441 -9.81 4.23 -6.21
CA PHE A 441 -10.29 5.43 -5.52
C PHE A 441 -9.83 6.72 -6.19
N GLN A 442 -8.63 6.76 -6.78
CA GLN A 442 -8.18 7.93 -7.56
C GLN A 442 -9.10 8.22 -8.74
N GLN A 443 -9.47 7.20 -9.52
CA GLN A 443 -10.34 7.37 -10.70
C GLN A 443 -11.82 7.52 -10.31
N ALA A 444 -12.30 6.79 -9.30
CA ALA A 444 -13.68 6.90 -8.83
C ALA A 444 -13.99 8.27 -8.21
N SER A 445 -13.07 8.84 -7.42
CA SER A 445 -13.26 10.19 -6.85
C SER A 445 -13.22 11.31 -7.88
N LYS A 446 -12.52 11.12 -9.02
CA LYS A 446 -12.58 12.04 -10.17
C LYS A 446 -13.91 12.05 -10.91
N VAL A 447 -14.78 11.05 -10.67
CA VAL A 447 -16.14 10.99 -11.25
C VAL A 447 -17.25 11.07 -10.20
N GLY A 448 -16.91 11.36 -8.94
CA GLY A 448 -17.88 11.70 -7.89
C GLY A 448 -18.14 10.62 -6.84
N PHE A 449 -17.41 9.52 -6.82
CA PHE A 449 -17.56 8.48 -5.79
C PHE A 449 -16.51 8.60 -4.68
N SER A 450 -16.94 8.65 -3.42
CA SER A 450 -16.06 8.36 -2.27
C SER A 450 -15.68 6.88 -2.21
N HIS A 451 -14.71 6.56 -1.34
CA HIS A 451 -14.36 5.17 -0.99
C HIS A 451 -15.59 4.36 -0.56
N SER A 452 -16.47 4.93 0.27
CA SER A 452 -17.66 4.23 0.74
C SER A 452 -18.63 3.97 -0.42
N ASN A 453 -18.96 5.00 -1.19
CA ASN A 453 -19.93 4.91 -2.27
C ASN A 453 -19.48 3.96 -3.38
N ILE A 454 -18.19 3.97 -3.78
CA ILE A 454 -17.72 3.03 -4.81
C ILE A 454 -17.74 1.58 -4.33
N LEU A 455 -17.28 1.29 -3.11
CA LEU A 455 -17.25 -0.08 -2.58
C LEU A 455 -18.66 -0.62 -2.36
N ARG A 456 -19.57 0.20 -1.84
CA ARG A 456 -20.98 -0.17 -1.65
C ARG A 456 -21.69 -0.34 -2.98
N SER A 457 -21.37 0.47 -4.00
CA SER A 457 -21.88 0.28 -5.36
C SER A 457 -21.44 -1.05 -5.97
N ILE A 458 -20.17 -1.44 -5.77
CA ILE A 458 -19.62 -2.73 -6.19
C ILE A 458 -20.32 -3.90 -5.48
N ILE A 459 -20.49 -3.84 -4.15
CA ILE A 459 -21.19 -4.87 -3.36
C ILE A 459 -22.66 -4.98 -3.80
N ASN A 460 -23.36 -3.85 -3.95
CA ASN A 460 -24.76 -3.83 -4.35
C ASN A 460 -24.96 -4.36 -5.78
N HIS A 461 -24.07 -4.05 -6.72
CA HIS A 461 -24.08 -4.64 -8.05
C HIS A 461 -23.86 -6.16 -8.00
N ALA A 462 -22.90 -6.64 -7.20
CA ALA A 462 -22.66 -8.07 -7.00
C ALA A 462 -23.91 -8.80 -6.48
N CYS A 463 -24.62 -8.23 -5.51
CA CYS A 463 -25.88 -8.75 -4.98
C CYS A 463 -26.98 -8.91 -6.05
N LEU A 464 -26.95 -8.15 -7.16
CA LEU A 464 -27.94 -8.29 -8.25
C LEU A 464 -27.84 -9.64 -8.99
N ARG A 465 -26.69 -10.33 -8.94
CA ARG A 465 -26.54 -11.69 -9.51
C ARG A 465 -27.28 -12.76 -8.73
N PHE A 466 -27.59 -12.51 -7.46
CA PHE A 466 -28.07 -13.53 -6.51
C PHE A 466 -29.51 -13.21 -6.08
N PRO A 467 -30.53 -13.93 -6.59
CA PRO A 467 -31.95 -13.62 -6.35
C PRO A 467 -32.32 -13.48 -4.87
N ASP A 468 -31.71 -14.30 -4.01
CA ASP A 468 -31.96 -14.31 -2.56
C ASP A 468 -31.39 -13.09 -1.84
N LEU A 469 -30.40 -12.40 -2.41
CA LEU A 469 -29.83 -11.14 -1.89
C LEU A 469 -30.51 -9.92 -2.49
N ALA A 470 -31.06 -10.06 -3.70
CA ALA A 470 -31.85 -9.05 -4.38
C ALA A 470 -33.20 -8.72 -3.70
N TYR A 471 -33.37 -9.04 -2.42
CA TYR A 471 -34.49 -8.64 -1.56
C TYR A 471 -34.09 -7.78 -0.35
N HIS A 472 -32.81 -7.52 -0.06
CA HIS A 472 -32.38 -6.46 0.89
C HIS A 472 -32.63 -5.03 0.36
N LYS A 473 -33.62 -4.86 -0.53
CA LYS A 473 -33.82 -3.69 -1.41
C LYS A 473 -34.54 -2.50 -0.78
N ASP A 474 -35.25 -2.70 0.33
CA ASP A 474 -36.23 -1.71 0.82
C ASP A 474 -35.76 -0.88 2.03
N LEU A 475 -34.53 -1.11 2.54
CA LEU A 475 -34.02 -0.45 3.76
C LEU A 475 -32.94 0.62 3.54
N SER A 476 -32.23 0.64 2.40
CA SER A 476 -31.19 1.64 2.12
C SER A 476 -31.72 3.05 1.78
N GLY A 477 -33.02 3.31 2.03
CA GLY A 477 -33.66 4.61 1.83
C GLY A 477 -33.34 5.68 2.89
N HIS A 478 -32.56 5.34 3.93
CA HIS A 478 -32.20 6.22 5.04
C HIS A 478 -30.70 6.60 5.07
N LEU A 479 -30.17 7.08 3.95
CA LEU A 479 -29.05 8.03 3.99
C LEU A 479 -29.60 9.48 4.02
N PRO A 480 -28.95 10.43 4.72
CA PRO A 480 -29.45 11.80 4.82
C PRO A 480 -29.64 12.45 3.44
N ARG A 481 -30.89 12.84 3.15
CA ARG A 481 -31.28 13.48 1.89
C ARG A 481 -30.52 14.79 1.65
N VAL A 482 -29.80 14.85 0.53
CA VAL A 482 -29.57 16.11 -0.20
C VAL A 482 -30.64 16.19 -1.31
N GLU A 483 -31.76 16.86 -1.02
CA GLU A 483 -32.88 16.99 -1.95
C GLU A 483 -32.61 17.97 -3.10
N ASN A 484 -32.99 17.57 -4.32
CA ASN A 484 -32.95 18.45 -5.49
C ASN A 484 -34.04 19.53 -5.44
N SER A 485 -33.61 20.78 -5.52
CA SER A 485 -34.28 21.94 -6.12
C SER A 485 -35.76 21.80 -6.55
N SER A 486 -36.70 22.03 -5.62
CA SER A 486 -38.03 22.63 -5.97
C SER A 486 -38.90 23.07 -4.77
N GLN A 487 -38.57 22.75 -3.52
CA GLN A 487 -39.29 23.24 -2.32
C GLN A 487 -38.38 24.05 -1.38
N LEU A 488 -37.78 25.12 -1.91
CA LEU A 488 -36.72 25.89 -1.26
C LEU A 488 -37.20 27.17 -0.53
N ALA A 489 -38.45 27.19 -0.06
CA ALA A 489 -39.10 28.40 0.47
C ALA A 489 -39.49 28.36 1.97
N GLU A 490 -39.73 27.18 2.57
CA GLU A 490 -40.33 27.09 3.93
C GLU A 490 -39.54 26.23 4.94
N THR A 491 -38.60 25.39 4.51
CA THR A 491 -37.74 24.55 5.38
C THR A 491 -36.44 25.23 5.83
N SER A 492 -36.19 26.49 5.46
CA SER A 492 -34.94 27.24 5.68
C SER A 492 -34.65 27.67 7.13
N ARG A 493 -35.08 26.92 8.15
CA ARG A 493 -34.93 27.29 9.58
C ARG A 493 -34.38 26.22 10.53
N LYS A 494 -34.04 25.02 10.04
CA LYS A 494 -33.28 24.00 10.79
C LYS A 494 -32.34 23.21 9.88
N LEU A 495 -31.32 23.88 9.37
CA LEU A 495 -30.06 23.21 9.03
C LEU A 495 -29.14 23.40 10.24
N GLU A 496 -28.86 22.33 10.98
CA GLU A 496 -27.88 22.42 12.06
C GLU A 496 -26.51 22.73 11.45
N LYS A 497 -25.82 23.75 12.01
CA LYS A 497 -24.57 24.25 11.45
C LYS A 497 -23.48 23.21 11.71
N ARG A 498 -23.21 22.35 10.72
CA ARG A 498 -22.10 21.38 10.74
C ARG A 498 -20.82 22.08 11.21
N HIS A 499 -20.12 21.45 12.14
CA HIS A 499 -18.90 22.00 12.69
C HIS A 499 -17.75 21.79 11.71
N LYS A 500 -17.14 22.89 11.26
CA LYS A 500 -16.08 22.83 10.26
C LYS A 500 -14.75 22.40 10.89
N ILE A 501 -14.13 21.37 10.32
CA ILE A 501 -12.81 20.89 10.71
C ILE A 501 -11.85 21.07 9.54
N PHE A 502 -10.73 21.75 9.77
CA PHE A 502 -9.63 21.82 8.80
C PHE A 502 -8.54 20.84 9.21
N VAL A 503 -8.28 19.80 8.41
CA VAL A 503 -7.19 18.84 8.67
C VAL A 503 -5.96 19.27 7.90
N ILE A 504 -4.99 19.89 8.58
CA ILE A 504 -3.76 20.41 7.93
C ILE A 504 -2.60 19.42 8.05
N PHE A 505 -1.93 19.13 6.93
CA PHE A 505 -0.84 18.17 6.81
C PHE A 505 0.18 18.60 5.73
N GLY A 506 1.25 17.82 5.54
CA GLY A 506 2.36 18.13 4.62
C GLY A 506 3.54 18.76 5.36
N GLY A 507 4.03 19.91 4.88
CA GLY A 507 5.23 20.57 5.36
C GLY A 507 6.48 20.32 4.51
N ASN A 508 7.63 20.83 4.93
CA ASN A 508 8.92 20.76 4.21
C ASN A 508 9.97 19.87 4.92
N THR A 509 9.58 19.18 6.00
CA THR A 509 10.45 18.32 6.81
C THR A 509 10.70 16.98 6.13
N SER A 510 11.59 16.16 6.71
CA SER A 510 11.69 14.73 6.33
C SER A 510 10.43 13.92 6.63
N GLU A 511 9.54 14.45 7.47
CA GLU A 511 8.35 13.75 7.99
C GLU A 511 7.08 14.05 7.16
N ARG A 512 7.16 14.94 6.16
CA ARG A 512 6.03 15.37 5.33
C ARG A 512 5.22 14.25 4.64
N GLN A 513 5.79 13.06 4.44
CA GLN A 513 5.02 11.91 3.91
C GLN A 513 4.24 11.19 5.02
N VAL A 514 4.80 11.07 6.23
CA VAL A 514 4.07 10.61 7.42
C VAL A 514 2.97 11.60 7.76
N SER A 515 3.26 12.89 7.64
CA SER A 515 2.31 14.01 7.72
C SER A 515 1.12 13.83 6.76
N LEU A 516 1.37 13.62 5.47
CA LEU A 516 0.32 13.32 4.48
C LEU A 516 -0.50 12.07 4.83
N MET A 517 0.16 10.95 5.16
CA MET A 517 -0.54 9.70 5.52
C MET A 517 -1.39 9.87 6.79
N SER A 518 -0.88 10.57 7.79
CA SER A 518 -1.57 10.85 9.05
C SER A 518 -2.79 11.76 8.80
N GLY A 519 -2.60 12.85 8.05
CA GLY A 519 -3.69 13.78 7.69
C GLY A 519 -4.78 13.14 6.84
N THR A 520 -4.41 12.31 5.86
CA THR A 520 -5.37 11.57 5.01
C THR A 520 -6.21 10.61 5.84
N ASN A 521 -5.59 9.83 6.74
CA ASN A 521 -6.31 8.93 7.64
C ASN A 521 -7.27 9.68 8.58
N VAL A 522 -6.83 10.78 9.19
CA VAL A 522 -7.70 11.60 10.05
C VAL A 522 -8.88 12.18 9.26
N TRP A 523 -8.64 12.72 8.07
CA TRP A 523 -9.67 13.29 7.21
C TRP A 523 -10.70 12.27 6.72
N LEU A 524 -10.27 11.05 6.36
CA LEU A 524 -11.20 9.97 5.97
C LEU A 524 -12.05 9.50 7.17
N ASN A 525 -11.44 9.29 8.34
CA ASN A 525 -12.16 8.85 9.53
C ASN A 525 -13.16 9.91 10.06
N LEU A 526 -12.80 11.20 10.03
CA LEU A 526 -13.69 12.26 10.47
C LEU A 526 -14.87 12.52 9.51
N GLN A 527 -14.80 12.08 8.24
CA GLN A 527 -15.93 12.16 7.31
C GLN A 527 -17.07 11.19 7.62
N ALA A 528 -16.87 10.21 8.52
CA ALA A 528 -17.94 9.31 8.97
C ALA A 528 -18.94 9.97 9.95
N PHE A 529 -18.75 11.25 10.29
CA PHE A 529 -19.55 11.99 11.27
C PHE A 529 -20.41 13.06 10.59
N ASP A 530 -21.73 12.88 10.61
CA ASP A 530 -22.71 13.76 9.94
C ASP A 530 -22.78 15.20 10.49
N ASP A 531 -22.29 15.42 11.70
CA ASP A 531 -22.22 16.74 12.37
C ASP A 531 -20.96 17.53 11.99
N LEU A 532 -19.99 16.91 11.29
CA LEU A 532 -18.74 17.53 10.87
C LEU A 532 -18.73 17.90 9.38
N GLU A 533 -17.99 18.96 9.04
CA GLU A 533 -17.63 19.29 7.67
C GLU A 533 -16.10 19.36 7.58
N VAL A 534 -15.48 18.30 7.04
CA VAL A 534 -14.02 18.07 7.17
C VAL A 534 -13.29 18.37 5.87
N ILE A 535 -12.47 19.43 5.89
CA ILE A 535 -11.77 19.95 4.73
C ILE A 535 -10.26 19.67 4.87
N PRO A 536 -9.65 18.92 3.93
CA PRO A 536 -8.23 18.58 3.96
C PRO A 536 -7.38 19.72 3.39
N CYS A 537 -6.25 20.01 4.03
CA CYS A 537 -5.41 21.17 3.75
C CYS A 537 -3.92 20.78 3.64
N LEU A 538 -3.31 20.94 2.47
CA LEU A 538 -1.86 20.76 2.29
C LEU A 538 -1.11 22.05 2.60
N LEU A 539 -0.26 22.00 3.62
CA LEU A 539 0.81 22.97 3.88
C LEU A 539 2.00 22.69 2.94
N ALA A 540 2.35 23.64 2.07
CA ALA A 540 3.43 23.51 1.09
C ALA A 540 4.27 24.80 0.98
N PRO A 541 5.54 24.73 0.53
CA PRO A 541 6.34 25.92 0.24
C PRO A 541 5.72 26.79 -0.87
N SER A 542 5.78 28.12 -0.72
CA SER A 542 5.23 29.09 -1.67
C SER A 542 5.98 29.17 -3.01
N ASN A 543 7.29 28.90 -3.01
CA ASN A 543 8.19 29.09 -4.16
C ASN A 543 8.73 27.75 -4.69
N GLN A 544 8.55 27.50 -5.98
CA GLN A 544 9.02 26.29 -6.68
C GLN A 544 10.45 26.44 -7.23
N HIS A 545 11.43 26.79 -6.38
CA HIS A 545 12.85 26.79 -6.78
C HIS A 545 13.76 26.09 -5.75
N PRO A 546 14.85 25.43 -6.18
CA PRO A 546 15.75 24.72 -5.27
C PRO A 546 16.42 25.66 -4.25
N LEU A 547 16.65 25.16 -3.04
CA LEU A 547 17.32 25.90 -1.96
C LEU A 547 18.67 26.45 -2.42
N GLY A 548 18.78 27.78 -2.51
CA GLY A 548 19.93 28.45 -3.13
C GLY A 548 20.27 29.84 -2.59
N THR A 549 19.86 30.21 -1.37
CA THR A 549 20.49 31.27 -0.54
C THR A 549 19.83 31.34 0.83
N ALA A 550 20.62 31.57 1.89
CA ALA A 550 20.10 31.81 3.23
C ALA A 550 19.92 33.31 3.47
N LEU A 551 18.71 33.74 3.77
CA LEU A 551 18.39 35.08 4.26
C LEU A 551 17.65 34.96 5.60
N SER A 552 18.09 35.73 6.60
CA SER A 552 17.63 35.62 7.99
C SER A 552 16.55 36.65 8.32
N GLY A 553 15.39 36.20 8.79
CA GLY A 553 14.36 37.04 9.39
C GLY A 553 13.13 36.22 9.79
N LYS A 554 12.49 36.55 10.92
CA LYS A 554 11.24 35.89 11.35
C LYS A 554 10.10 36.15 10.36
N ASP A 555 10.03 37.36 9.83
CA ASP A 555 8.94 37.79 8.93
C ASP A 555 9.01 37.11 7.54
N PHE A 556 10.17 36.58 7.15
CA PHE A 556 10.32 35.83 5.90
C PHE A 556 9.80 34.38 5.99
N GLN A 557 9.58 33.86 7.21
CA GLN A 557 9.15 32.47 7.39
C GLN A 557 7.67 32.26 7.02
N LEU A 558 6.78 33.21 7.29
CA LEU A 558 5.34 33.04 7.09
C LEU A 558 4.95 33.11 5.61
N SER A 559 5.43 34.12 4.89
CA SER A 559 5.24 34.27 3.43
C SER A 559 5.83 33.11 2.61
N SER A 560 6.74 32.32 3.20
CA SER A 560 7.31 31.12 2.58
C SER A 560 6.35 29.93 2.49
N TRP A 561 5.17 30.00 3.09
CA TRP A 561 4.16 28.94 3.10
C TRP A 561 2.87 29.31 2.38
N ALA A 562 2.34 28.33 1.65
CA ALA A 562 0.99 28.33 1.11
C ALA A 562 0.20 27.17 1.72
N VAL A 563 -1.10 27.37 1.90
CA VAL A 563 -2.03 26.30 2.26
C VAL A 563 -2.98 26.08 1.09
N TRP A 564 -3.10 24.83 0.66
CA TRP A 564 -4.02 24.40 -0.38
C TRP A 564 -5.18 23.64 0.25
N SER A 565 -6.39 24.17 0.13
CA SER A 565 -7.61 23.42 0.45
C SER A 565 -7.88 22.45 -0.70
N LEU A 566 -8.01 21.16 -0.40
CA LEU A 566 -7.97 20.09 -1.41
C LEU A 566 -9.36 19.47 -1.65
N PRO A 567 -9.75 19.24 -2.91
CA PRO A 567 -10.84 18.33 -3.23
C PRO A 567 -10.40 16.88 -3.03
N TYR A 568 -11.35 16.01 -2.71
CA TYR A 568 -11.13 14.60 -2.35
C TYR A 568 -10.12 13.87 -3.25
N SER A 569 -10.27 14.01 -4.58
CA SER A 569 -9.44 13.32 -5.58
C SER A 569 -7.95 13.68 -5.60
N LEU A 570 -7.56 14.79 -4.98
CA LEU A 570 -6.16 15.26 -4.91
C LEU A 570 -5.44 14.83 -3.62
N VAL A 571 -6.17 14.46 -2.58
CA VAL A 571 -5.59 13.92 -1.33
C VAL A 571 -4.98 12.54 -1.55
N LEU A 572 -5.54 11.76 -2.49
CA LEU A 572 -5.22 10.35 -2.72
C LEU A 572 -3.92 10.18 -3.53
N ARG A 573 -2.77 10.50 -2.91
CA ARG A 573 -1.42 10.42 -3.49
C ARG A 573 -0.41 9.90 -2.47
N HIS A 574 0.72 9.36 -2.93
CA HIS A 574 1.74 8.77 -2.04
C HIS A 574 2.73 9.80 -1.48
N THR A 575 2.85 10.97 -2.11
CA THR A 575 3.76 12.04 -1.66
C THR A 575 3.10 13.42 -1.64
N ALA A 576 3.54 14.27 -0.71
CA ALA A 576 3.10 15.67 -0.62
C ALA A 576 3.44 16.46 -1.89
N GLU A 577 4.51 16.07 -2.59
CA GLU A 577 4.92 16.61 -3.88
C GLU A 577 3.96 16.21 -5.01
N GLU A 578 3.48 14.96 -5.06
CA GLU A 578 2.40 14.55 -5.98
C GLU A 578 1.11 15.34 -5.73
N VAL A 579 0.70 15.54 -4.47
CA VAL A 579 -0.47 16.36 -4.12
C VAL A 579 -0.29 17.78 -4.65
N LEU A 580 0.86 18.41 -4.39
CA LEU A 580 1.16 19.77 -4.83
C LEU A 580 1.20 19.89 -6.36
N ALA A 581 1.85 18.95 -7.06
CA ALA A 581 1.90 18.92 -8.51
C ALA A 581 0.51 18.77 -9.12
N ALA A 582 -0.31 17.86 -8.58
CA ALA A 582 -1.68 17.65 -9.01
C ALA A 582 -2.59 18.85 -8.71
N CYS A 583 -2.32 19.63 -7.65
CA CYS A 583 -3.01 20.90 -7.41
C CYS A 583 -2.70 21.96 -8.48
N VAL A 584 -1.43 22.09 -8.88
CA VAL A 584 -0.99 23.02 -9.91
C VAL A 584 -1.55 22.62 -11.28
N GLU A 585 -1.55 21.32 -11.60
CA GLU A 585 -2.14 20.81 -12.84
C GLU A 585 -3.67 21.01 -12.87
N ALA A 586 -4.37 20.76 -11.75
CA ALA A 586 -5.82 20.87 -11.69
C ALA A 586 -6.35 22.31 -11.93
N ILE A 587 -5.57 23.34 -11.60
CA ILE A 587 -5.95 24.74 -11.84
C ILE A 587 -5.48 25.28 -13.21
N GLU A 588 -4.75 24.49 -14.01
CA GLU A 588 -4.39 24.90 -15.37
C GLU A 588 -5.66 24.96 -16.23
N PRO A 589 -6.02 26.11 -16.86
CA PRO A 589 -7.32 26.27 -17.52
C PRO A 589 -7.63 25.24 -18.61
N SER A 590 -6.60 24.80 -19.34
CA SER A 590 -6.67 23.75 -20.36
C SER A 590 -7.03 22.38 -19.76
N ARG A 591 -6.32 21.96 -18.70
CA ARG A 591 -6.50 20.69 -17.98
C ARG A 591 -7.81 20.67 -17.22
N ALA A 592 -8.20 21.78 -16.58
CA ALA A 592 -9.48 21.93 -15.91
C ALA A 592 -10.66 21.76 -16.89
N ALA A 593 -10.61 22.42 -18.05
CA ALA A 593 -11.64 22.30 -19.08
C ALA A 593 -11.73 20.88 -19.66
N LEU A 594 -10.60 20.26 -20.00
CA LEU A 594 -10.52 18.89 -20.49
C LEU A 594 -11.04 17.87 -19.46
N THR A 595 -10.65 18.03 -18.19
CA THR A 595 -11.08 17.16 -17.09
C THR A 595 -12.59 17.27 -16.88
N SER A 596 -13.15 18.48 -16.85
CA SER A 596 -14.61 18.67 -16.67
C SER A 596 -15.41 18.12 -17.87
N LEU A 597 -14.89 18.22 -19.09
CA LEU A 597 -15.52 17.62 -20.28
C LEU A 597 -15.58 16.10 -20.18
N LEU A 598 -14.44 15.45 -19.96
CA LEU A 598 -14.36 13.99 -19.87
C LEU A 598 -15.12 13.47 -18.63
N ARG A 599 -15.05 14.16 -17.49
CA ARG A 599 -15.83 13.82 -16.28
C ARG A 599 -17.33 13.78 -16.57
N LYS A 600 -17.87 14.77 -17.28
CA LYS A 600 -19.30 14.81 -17.65
C LYS A 600 -19.71 13.64 -18.54
N GLN A 601 -18.84 13.26 -19.49
CA GLN A 601 -19.05 12.07 -20.34
C GLN A 601 -19.12 10.81 -19.47
N VAL A 602 -18.10 10.54 -18.64
CA VAL A 602 -18.08 9.34 -17.78
C VAL A 602 -19.26 9.30 -16.80
N ILE A 603 -19.62 10.44 -16.19
CA ILE A 603 -20.78 10.53 -15.30
C ILE A 603 -22.08 10.21 -16.06
N SER A 604 -22.23 10.67 -17.30
CA SER A 604 -23.38 10.33 -18.14
C SER A 604 -23.46 8.83 -18.41
N ASP A 605 -22.32 8.21 -18.78
CA ASP A 605 -22.22 6.78 -19.06
C ASP A 605 -22.57 5.95 -17.81
N LEU A 606 -22.00 6.29 -16.65
CA LEU A 606 -22.30 5.68 -15.35
C LEU A 606 -23.79 5.79 -15.00
N MET A 607 -24.36 6.99 -15.19
CA MET A 607 -25.78 7.26 -14.89
C MET A 607 -26.74 6.50 -15.81
N GLU A 608 -26.33 6.08 -17.01
CA GLU A 608 -27.20 5.26 -17.86
C GLU A 608 -27.57 3.93 -17.20
N GLY A 609 -26.60 3.30 -16.54
CA GLY A 609 -26.79 2.09 -15.73
C GLY A 609 -27.34 2.40 -14.33
N LEU A 610 -26.61 3.20 -13.55
CA LEU A 610 -26.85 3.37 -12.11
C LEU A 610 -28.23 3.96 -11.78
N ARG A 611 -28.80 4.85 -12.61
CA ARG A 611 -30.15 5.42 -12.37
C ARG A 611 -31.27 4.37 -12.43
N LYS A 612 -31.02 3.19 -12.99
CA LYS A 612 -31.96 2.05 -13.03
C LYS A 612 -31.95 1.29 -11.70
N GLN A 613 -30.94 1.52 -10.85
CA GLN A 613 -30.72 0.82 -9.59
C GLN A 613 -31.32 1.60 -8.41
N LYS A 614 -32.27 0.97 -7.69
CA LYS A 614 -32.94 1.60 -6.54
C LYS A 614 -32.01 1.94 -5.38
N TRP A 615 -30.89 1.22 -5.25
CA TRP A 615 -29.93 1.39 -4.16
C TRP A 615 -28.97 2.58 -4.38
N PHE A 616 -28.88 3.13 -5.59
CA PHE A 616 -27.96 4.22 -5.90
C PHE A 616 -28.60 5.58 -5.61
N SER A 617 -28.14 6.24 -4.54
CA SER A 617 -28.63 7.55 -4.10
C SER A 617 -27.99 8.73 -4.84
N GLY A 618 -26.86 8.51 -5.52
CA GLY A 618 -26.14 9.54 -6.28
C GLY A 618 -24.64 9.53 -6.03
N PHE A 619 -23.95 10.51 -6.62
CA PHE A 619 -22.54 10.79 -6.37
C PHE A 619 -22.39 11.68 -5.13
N ASP A 620 -21.38 11.41 -4.32
CA ASP A 620 -21.14 12.03 -3.01
C ASP A 620 -19.91 12.94 -2.97
N ILE A 621 -19.18 13.09 -4.09
CA ILE A 621 -18.07 14.04 -4.26
C ILE A 621 -18.36 15.04 -5.39
N ALA A 622 -18.26 16.33 -5.05
CA ALA A 622 -18.40 17.45 -5.97
C ALA A 622 -17.24 17.58 -7.00
N ASP A 623 -17.45 18.41 -8.03
CA ASP A 623 -16.40 18.78 -9.01
C ASP A 623 -15.75 20.10 -8.61
N GLU A 624 -14.95 20.06 -7.55
CA GLU A 624 -14.28 21.23 -6.98
C GLU A 624 -12.80 21.29 -7.36
N LEU A 625 -12.31 22.52 -7.61
CA LEU A 625 -10.90 22.81 -7.83
C LEU A 625 -10.21 23.15 -6.50
N PRO A 626 -8.91 22.81 -6.33
CA PRO A 626 -8.17 23.17 -5.14
C PRO A 626 -7.97 24.69 -5.05
N VAL A 627 -8.04 25.23 -3.83
CA VAL A 627 -7.90 26.67 -3.58
C VAL A 627 -6.63 26.95 -2.79
N ARG A 628 -5.79 27.86 -3.30
CA ARG A 628 -4.53 28.27 -2.69
C ARG A 628 -4.71 29.55 -1.87
N TYR A 629 -4.18 29.53 -0.65
CA TYR A 629 -4.12 30.66 0.28
C TYR A 629 -2.67 30.89 0.73
N SER A 630 -2.34 32.11 1.18
CA SER A 630 -1.23 32.28 2.12
C SER A 630 -1.59 31.65 3.48
N LEU A 631 -0.59 31.35 4.32
CA LEU A 631 -0.85 30.78 5.64
C LEU A 631 -1.72 31.71 6.50
N GLU A 632 -1.49 33.02 6.45
CA GLU A 632 -2.27 34.03 7.17
C GLU A 632 -3.71 34.11 6.66
N GLN A 633 -3.91 34.13 5.34
CA GLN A 633 -5.24 34.13 4.72
C GLN A 633 -6.07 32.90 5.13
N TRP A 634 -5.43 31.73 5.17
CA TRP A 634 -6.09 30.49 5.59
C TRP A 634 -6.45 30.48 7.09
N ILE A 635 -5.62 31.03 7.97
CA ILE A 635 -5.95 31.17 9.40
C ILE A 635 -7.13 32.15 9.60
N LEU A 636 -7.14 33.27 8.88
CA LEU A 636 -8.28 34.20 8.90
C LEU A 636 -9.57 33.56 8.37
N GLN A 637 -9.48 32.72 7.33
CA GLN A 637 -10.61 31.92 6.85
C GLN A 637 -11.10 30.91 7.89
N ALA A 638 -10.18 30.20 8.58
CA ALA A 638 -10.55 29.28 9.65
C ALA A 638 -11.31 30.00 10.79
N LYS A 639 -10.87 31.21 11.14
CA LYS A 639 -11.51 32.10 12.12
C LYS A 639 -12.92 32.54 11.67
N GLU A 640 -13.05 33.02 10.44
CA GLU A 640 -14.34 33.46 9.86
C GLU A 640 -15.36 32.31 9.81
N LEU A 641 -14.90 31.12 9.42
CA LEU A 641 -15.72 29.91 9.35
C LEU A 641 -16.01 29.28 10.73
N GLN A 642 -15.38 29.77 11.80
CA GLN A 642 -15.39 29.21 13.16
C GLN A 642 -14.91 27.74 13.20
N ALA A 643 -13.98 27.39 12.31
CA ALA A 643 -13.47 26.04 12.16
C ALA A 643 -12.48 25.65 13.27
N THR A 644 -12.39 24.35 13.59
CA THR A 644 -11.29 23.79 14.39
C THR A 644 -10.22 23.21 13.48
N VAL A 645 -8.95 23.53 13.75
CA VAL A 645 -7.81 23.00 12.99
C VAL A 645 -7.31 21.70 13.62
N PHE A 646 -7.47 20.58 12.92
CA PHE A 646 -6.76 19.36 13.26
C PHE A 646 -5.33 19.45 12.71
N ILE A 647 -4.33 19.55 13.59
CA ILE A 647 -2.91 19.60 13.19
C ILE A 647 -2.40 18.17 13.00
N ALA A 648 -2.24 17.76 11.74
CA ALA A 648 -1.54 16.55 11.32
C ALA A 648 -0.21 16.87 10.61
N VAL A 649 0.36 18.07 10.83
CA VAL A 649 1.68 18.48 10.32
C VAL A 649 2.77 17.89 11.22
N HIS A 650 3.51 16.89 10.71
CA HIS A 650 4.63 16.28 11.44
C HIS A 650 5.95 17.03 11.23
N GLY A 651 6.65 17.27 12.34
CA GLY A 651 7.91 18.00 12.44
C GLY A 651 7.80 19.52 12.15
N GLY A 652 8.87 20.25 12.49
CA GLY A 652 9.01 21.68 12.20
C GLY A 652 7.86 22.50 12.79
N ILE A 653 7.25 23.38 11.98
CA ILE A 653 6.23 24.33 12.46
C ILE A 653 4.95 23.68 13.00
N GLY A 654 4.71 22.40 12.71
CA GLY A 654 3.59 21.64 13.26
C GLY A 654 3.81 21.17 14.71
N GLU A 655 5.06 21.09 15.16
CA GLU A 655 5.44 20.51 16.47
C GLU A 655 6.27 21.46 17.36
N ASP A 656 6.90 22.50 16.81
CA ASP A 656 7.76 23.44 17.56
C ASP A 656 7.00 24.58 18.28
N GLY A 657 5.67 24.60 18.16
CA GLY A 657 4.79 25.64 18.70
C GLY A 657 4.55 26.82 17.76
N THR A 658 5.09 26.83 16.53
CA THR A 658 4.91 27.93 15.57
C THR A 658 3.49 27.99 15.03
N LEU A 659 2.96 26.91 14.43
CA LEU A 659 1.60 26.89 13.89
C LEU A 659 0.56 27.10 15.00
N GLN A 660 0.77 26.49 16.17
CA GLN A 660 -0.03 26.69 17.36
C GLN A 660 -0.11 28.18 17.74
N SER A 661 1.02 28.89 17.74
CA SER A 661 1.04 30.30 18.14
C SER A 661 0.31 31.19 17.15
N LEU A 662 0.33 30.86 15.85
CA LEU A 662 -0.41 31.62 14.84
C LEU A 662 -1.93 31.42 15.00
N LEU A 663 -2.36 30.19 15.34
CA LEU A 663 -3.76 29.85 15.59
C LEU A 663 -4.26 30.47 16.91
N GLU A 664 -3.50 30.38 18.00
CA GLU A 664 -3.80 31.02 19.29
C GLU A 664 -3.93 32.55 19.15
N ASN A 665 -3.01 33.21 18.43
CA ASN A 665 -3.03 34.65 18.23
C ASN A 665 -4.31 35.14 17.55
N GLU A 666 -4.86 34.36 16.60
CA GLU A 666 -6.10 34.68 15.90
C GLU A 666 -7.35 34.15 16.61
N GLY A 667 -7.21 33.35 17.67
CA GLY A 667 -8.31 32.73 18.41
C GLY A 667 -8.95 31.52 17.69
N VAL A 668 -8.20 30.86 16.80
CA VAL A 668 -8.65 29.66 16.09
C VAL A 668 -8.41 28.41 16.95
N PRO A 669 -9.44 27.64 17.31
CA PRO A 669 -9.27 26.41 18.09
C PRO A 669 -8.55 25.34 17.27
N TYR A 670 -7.71 24.53 17.92
CA TYR A 670 -6.93 23.50 17.24
C TYR A 670 -6.69 22.27 18.13
N THR A 671 -6.29 21.15 17.53
CA THR A 671 -5.99 19.89 18.25
C THR A 671 -4.52 19.75 18.62
N GLY A 672 -4.24 19.25 19.81
CA GLY A 672 -2.88 18.92 20.27
C GLY A 672 -2.36 19.85 21.37
N PRO A 673 -1.06 19.82 21.67
CA PRO A 673 -0.47 20.59 22.76
C PRO A 673 -0.46 22.12 22.53
N GLY A 674 -0.51 22.87 23.63
CA GLY A 674 -0.30 24.33 23.67
C GLY A 674 1.11 24.74 23.22
N VAL A 675 1.28 25.99 22.75
CA VAL A 675 2.57 26.53 22.23
C VAL A 675 3.78 26.18 23.10
N MET A 676 3.68 26.36 24.42
CA MET A 676 4.78 26.13 25.35
C MET A 676 5.13 24.64 25.53
N ALA A 677 4.13 23.76 25.48
CA ALA A 677 4.34 22.32 25.56
C ALA A 677 5.02 21.81 24.27
N SER A 678 4.49 22.20 23.11
CA SER A 678 5.07 21.89 21.78
C SER A 678 6.56 22.30 21.71
N ARG A 679 6.85 23.57 22.01
CA ARG A 679 8.23 24.11 22.02
C ARG A 679 9.18 23.38 22.97
N THR A 680 8.71 23.03 24.17
CA THR A 680 9.50 22.32 25.18
C THR A 680 9.74 20.85 24.80
N CYS A 681 8.74 20.18 24.23
CA CYS A 681 8.83 18.76 23.84
C CYS A 681 9.65 18.54 22.56
N MET A 682 9.66 19.50 21.63
CA MET A 682 10.47 19.42 20.42
C MET A 682 11.98 19.60 20.70
N ASP A 683 12.35 20.40 21.70
CA ASP A 683 13.74 20.49 22.20
C ASP A 683 13.99 19.47 23.32
N LYS A 684 14.66 18.35 22.99
CA LYS A 684 14.95 17.25 23.92
C LYS A 684 15.79 17.65 25.13
N VAL A 685 16.51 18.77 25.07
CA VAL A 685 17.27 19.33 26.20
C VAL A 685 16.31 20.04 27.13
N SER A 686 15.46 20.92 26.58
CA SER A 686 14.40 21.61 27.33
C SER A 686 13.42 20.63 27.97
N THR A 687 13.00 19.58 27.24
CA THR A 687 12.20 18.48 27.78
C THR A 687 12.87 17.86 29.00
N SER A 688 14.17 17.54 28.91
CA SER A 688 14.87 16.89 30.02
C SER A 688 15.02 17.78 31.25
N LEU A 689 15.26 19.08 31.07
CA LEU A 689 15.37 20.05 32.15
C LEU A 689 14.01 20.31 32.82
N SER A 690 12.92 20.18 32.06
CA SER A 690 11.57 20.24 32.60
C SER A 690 11.23 18.98 33.40
N LEU A 691 11.62 17.81 32.90
CA LEU A 691 11.38 16.51 33.55
C LEU A 691 12.26 16.25 34.78
N SER A 692 13.47 16.82 34.89
CA SER A 692 14.31 16.64 36.10
C SER A 692 13.64 17.18 37.38
N ASN A 693 12.74 18.17 37.25
CA ASN A 693 11.94 18.67 38.37
C ASN A 693 10.89 17.66 38.87
N LEU A 694 10.64 16.58 38.12
CA LEU A 694 9.70 15.51 38.43
C LEU A 694 10.41 14.22 38.91
N GLU A 695 11.73 14.25 39.11
CA GLU A 695 12.53 13.10 39.60
C GLU A 695 12.02 12.62 40.97
N ASN A 696 11.64 13.54 41.85
CA ASN A 696 11.02 13.25 43.16
C ASN A 696 9.65 12.55 43.05
N LEU A 697 9.02 12.55 41.86
CA LEU A 697 7.76 11.84 41.57
C LEU A 697 8.02 10.53 40.81
N GLY A 698 9.28 10.08 40.71
CA GLY A 698 9.68 8.87 39.99
C GLY A 698 9.85 9.04 38.48
N VAL A 699 9.72 10.26 37.94
CA VAL A 699 9.90 10.54 36.51
C VAL A 699 11.38 10.78 36.22
N LEU A 700 12.10 9.69 35.91
CA LEU A 700 13.54 9.72 35.67
C LEU A 700 13.88 10.16 34.24
N THR A 701 15.03 10.82 34.06
CA THR A 701 15.58 11.13 32.73
C THR A 701 16.93 10.44 32.50
N ILE A 702 17.16 9.96 31.28
CA ILE A 702 18.44 9.35 30.90
C ILE A 702 19.54 10.43 30.87
N LYS A 703 20.69 10.19 31.53
CA LYS A 703 21.89 11.06 31.46
C LYS A 703 22.25 11.37 30.00
N LYS A 704 22.57 12.63 29.67
CA LYS A 704 22.95 13.04 28.31
C LYS A 704 23.95 14.19 28.34
N GLU A 705 24.78 14.25 27.31
CA GLU A 705 25.63 15.41 26.99
C GLU A 705 25.05 16.13 25.76
N VAL A 706 25.20 17.45 25.73
CA VAL A 706 24.71 18.30 24.63
C VAL A 706 25.88 19.06 24.04
N TRP A 707 26.07 18.93 22.73
CA TRP A 707 27.18 19.55 22.01
C TRP A 707 26.65 20.38 20.85
N SER A 708 27.20 21.58 20.63
CA SER A 708 26.88 22.32 19.42
C SER A 708 27.62 21.73 18.21
N LYS A 709 27.10 22.01 17.01
CA LYS A 709 27.77 21.61 15.76
C LYS A 709 29.18 22.22 15.65
N LYS A 710 29.42 23.40 16.25
CA LYS A 710 30.72 24.06 16.24
C LYS A 710 31.71 23.31 17.12
N ASP A 711 31.36 23.06 18.38
CA ASP A 711 32.24 22.41 19.36
C ASP A 711 32.65 21.00 18.91
N LEU A 712 31.72 20.27 18.26
CA LEU A 712 32.00 18.98 17.62
C LEU A 712 33.02 19.09 16.46
N LEU A 713 32.99 20.16 15.67
CA LEU A 713 33.88 20.34 14.52
C LEU A 713 35.27 20.85 14.92
N ASP A 714 35.34 21.66 15.97
CA ASP A 714 36.55 22.34 16.43
C ASP A 714 37.39 21.49 17.41
N THR A 715 36.78 20.48 18.05
CA THR A 715 37.44 19.59 19.04
C THR A 715 37.87 18.24 18.42
N PRO A 716 39.04 17.68 18.75
CA PRO A 716 39.42 16.36 18.27
C PRO A 716 38.46 15.26 18.75
N ILE A 717 38.06 14.37 17.84
CA ILE A 717 37.05 13.33 18.08
C ILE A 717 37.40 12.37 19.21
N LEU A 718 38.69 12.07 19.40
CA LEU A 718 39.14 11.20 20.49
C LEU A 718 38.85 11.85 21.85
N ASP A 719 39.03 13.16 21.96
CA ASP A 719 38.83 13.92 23.18
C ASP A 719 37.33 14.06 23.48
N VAL A 720 36.52 14.38 22.46
CA VAL A 720 35.04 14.38 22.58
C VAL A 720 34.52 13.00 22.99
N TRP A 721 35.03 11.92 22.39
CA TRP A 721 34.63 10.56 22.74
C TRP A 721 35.02 10.21 24.17
N GLN A 722 36.25 10.51 24.60
CA GLN A 722 36.71 10.23 25.96
C GLN A 722 35.91 11.02 27.00
N ASP A 723 35.66 12.32 26.76
CA ASP A 723 34.87 13.17 27.65
C ASP A 723 33.42 12.67 27.80
N VAL A 724 32.74 12.40 26.68
CA VAL A 724 31.35 11.90 26.69
C VAL A 724 31.25 10.53 27.38
N ILE A 725 32.18 9.60 27.11
CA ILE A 725 32.19 8.27 27.74
C ILE A 725 32.51 8.37 29.23
N SER A 726 33.43 9.25 29.63
CA SER A 726 33.77 9.51 31.03
C SER A 726 32.57 10.05 31.81
N LYS A 727 31.88 11.07 31.29
CA LYS A 727 30.71 11.69 31.92
C LYS A 727 29.48 10.78 31.97
N LEU A 728 29.19 10.06 30.88
CA LEU A 728 28.02 9.18 30.79
C LEU A 728 28.24 7.79 31.42
N GLN A 729 29.49 7.41 31.69
CA GLN A 729 29.88 6.15 32.35
C GLN A 729 29.32 4.90 31.63
N CYS A 730 29.48 4.85 30.31
CA CYS A 730 28.90 3.79 29.47
C CYS A 730 29.81 3.41 28.29
N GLU A 731 29.75 2.16 27.82
CA GLU A 731 30.58 1.67 26.70
C GLU A 731 30.02 2.01 25.30
N SER A 732 28.72 2.32 25.19
CA SER A 732 28.09 2.72 23.93
C SER A 732 27.07 3.82 24.15
N ILE A 733 27.08 4.83 23.27
CA ILE A 733 26.22 6.01 23.34
C ILE A 733 25.22 6.04 22.19
N CYS A 734 24.11 6.73 22.38
CA CYS A 734 23.16 7.07 21.32
C CYS A 734 23.24 8.57 21.03
N ILE A 735 23.69 8.94 19.82
CA ILE A 735 23.66 10.32 19.34
C ILE A 735 22.35 10.55 18.58
N LYS A 736 21.74 11.72 18.76
CA LYS A 736 20.52 12.15 18.06
C LYS A 736 20.40 13.69 18.03
N PRO A 737 19.69 14.29 17.06
CA PRO A 737 19.49 15.73 17.05
C PRO A 737 18.62 16.20 18.23
N ALA A 738 18.98 17.34 18.81
CA ALA A 738 18.27 17.92 19.94
C ALA A 738 16.85 18.40 19.58
N ARG A 739 16.64 18.92 18.36
CA ARG A 739 15.43 19.67 17.93
C ARG A 739 14.75 19.10 16.67
N ASP A 740 14.84 17.80 16.46
CA ASP A 740 14.24 17.09 15.31
C ASP A 740 13.40 15.93 15.85
N GLY A 741 12.10 15.87 15.56
CA GLY A 741 11.20 14.81 16.04
C GLY A 741 11.59 13.44 15.48
N CYS A 742 12.12 13.44 14.26
CA CYS A 742 12.39 12.24 13.49
C CYS A 742 13.55 11.39 14.05
N SER A 743 13.55 10.11 13.69
CA SER A 743 14.71 9.22 13.84
C SER A 743 15.89 9.60 12.92
N THR A 744 15.74 10.62 12.06
CA THR A 744 16.78 11.15 11.18
C THR A 744 18.04 11.55 11.96
N GLY A 745 19.13 10.80 11.76
CA GLY A 745 20.40 11.08 12.44
C GLY A 745 20.52 10.53 13.86
N VAL A 746 19.62 9.65 14.28
CA VAL A 746 19.85 8.78 15.44
C VAL A 746 20.89 7.71 15.07
N ALA A 747 21.92 7.53 15.89
CA ALA A 747 22.91 6.46 15.71
C ALA A 747 23.41 5.91 17.05
N ARG A 748 23.64 4.58 17.12
CA ARG A 748 24.34 3.93 18.24
C ARG A 748 25.83 3.85 17.91
N LEU A 749 26.67 4.39 18.78
CA LEU A 749 28.12 4.43 18.61
C LEU A 749 28.77 3.59 19.72
N ARG A 750 29.60 2.60 19.33
CA ARG A 750 30.29 1.70 20.28
C ARG A 750 31.79 2.01 20.44
N ARG A 751 32.40 2.77 19.52
CA ARG A 751 33.84 3.12 19.52
C ARG A 751 34.06 4.50 18.87
N SER A 752 35.18 5.15 19.19
CA SER A 752 35.59 6.45 18.62
C SER A 752 35.68 6.47 17.09
N LEU A 753 36.08 5.36 16.46
CA LEU A 753 36.07 5.18 15.00
C LEU A 753 34.66 5.32 14.40
N THR A 754 33.63 4.78 15.08
CA THR A 754 32.23 4.92 14.64
C THR A 754 31.76 6.39 14.75
N PHE A 755 32.20 7.10 15.80
CA PHE A 755 31.93 8.52 15.99
C PHE A 755 32.58 9.38 14.88
N LEU A 756 33.83 9.11 14.53
CA LEU A 756 34.53 9.75 13.40
C LEU A 756 33.78 9.54 12.08
N SER A 757 33.33 8.30 11.79
CA SER A 757 32.54 8.00 10.59
C SER A 757 31.24 8.80 10.54
N PHE A 758 30.51 8.89 11.65
CA PHE A 758 29.26 9.66 11.76
C PHE A 758 29.49 11.17 11.53
N GLN A 759 30.57 11.72 12.07
CA GLN A 759 30.89 13.14 11.90
C GLN A 759 31.33 13.48 10.47
N LEU A 760 32.14 12.62 9.84
CA LEU A 760 32.53 12.79 8.43
C LEU A 760 31.32 12.78 7.49
N TYR A 761 30.35 11.88 7.74
CA TYR A 761 29.08 11.82 7.00
C TYR A 761 28.24 13.11 7.10
N ARG A 762 28.41 13.91 8.15
CA ARG A 762 27.67 15.17 8.39
C ARG A 762 28.45 16.45 8.03
N ARG A 763 29.66 16.36 7.46
CA ARG A 763 30.36 17.54 6.92
C ARG A 763 29.80 17.90 5.53
N PRO A 764 29.58 19.19 5.22
CA PRO A 764 29.18 19.60 3.88
C PRO A 764 30.31 19.34 2.87
N GLU A 765 29.96 19.00 1.63
CA GLU A 765 30.91 18.55 0.58
C GLU A 765 32.07 19.52 0.33
N SER A 766 31.83 20.83 0.53
CA SER A 766 32.85 21.89 0.41
C SER A 766 34.04 21.69 1.36
N VAL A 767 33.85 21.05 2.52
CA VAL A 767 34.90 20.79 3.52
C VAL A 767 35.65 19.48 3.25
N CYS A 768 35.05 18.53 2.53
CA CYS A 768 35.73 17.27 2.17
C CYS A 768 36.81 17.49 1.10
N LYS A 769 36.60 18.44 0.16
CA LYS A 769 37.58 18.76 -0.90
C LYS A 769 38.92 19.28 -0.36
N SER A 770 38.94 19.98 0.79
CA SER A 770 40.19 20.54 1.35
C SER A 770 41.06 19.53 2.11
N LEU A 771 40.60 18.28 2.30
CA LEU A 771 41.32 17.23 3.04
C LEU A 771 41.96 16.17 2.14
N GLY A 772 42.05 16.42 0.82
CA GLY A 772 42.78 15.57 -0.12
C GLY A 772 42.21 14.15 -0.32
N ARG A 773 41.01 13.86 0.20
CA ARG A 773 40.33 12.58 -0.03
C ARG A 773 39.25 12.78 -1.09
N GLY A 774 39.37 12.03 -2.19
CA GLY A 774 38.36 12.00 -3.25
C GLY A 774 36.98 11.53 -2.73
N PRO A 775 35.90 11.80 -3.47
CA PRO A 775 34.55 11.51 -3.03
C PRO A 775 34.36 9.99 -2.83
N SER A 776 34.29 9.56 -1.57
CA SER A 776 33.90 8.19 -1.25
C SER A 776 32.39 8.04 -1.44
N THR A 777 32.01 7.25 -2.44
CA THR A 777 30.62 6.98 -2.85
C THR A 777 29.86 6.08 -1.85
N TYR A 778 29.74 6.54 -0.60
CA TYR A 778 28.87 5.91 0.40
C TYR A 778 27.45 6.46 0.30
N SER A 779 26.66 5.81 -0.56
CA SER A 779 25.20 5.94 -0.56
C SER A 779 24.64 5.69 0.84
N SER A 780 23.61 6.45 1.21
CA SER A 780 22.86 6.35 2.48
C SER A 780 22.32 4.94 2.82
N LYS A 781 22.34 4.00 1.86
CA LYS A 781 21.87 2.62 2.02
C LYS A 781 22.82 1.69 2.79
N GLN A 782 24.11 1.99 2.95
CA GLN A 782 25.08 1.01 3.48
C GLN A 782 25.22 0.94 5.01
N PHE A 783 24.89 1.98 5.78
CA PHE A 783 24.96 1.92 7.25
C PHE A 783 23.77 1.19 7.92
N PHE A 784 22.66 0.99 7.20
CA PHE A 784 21.44 0.36 7.73
C PHE A 784 21.33 -1.17 7.47
N LYS A 785 22.36 -1.79 6.90
CA LYS A 785 22.43 -3.26 6.68
C LYS A 785 23.44 -4.00 7.57
N GLY A 786 24.02 -3.34 8.57
CA GLY A 786 24.75 -4.02 9.65
C GLY A 786 23.78 -4.75 10.57
N SER A 787 24.02 -6.03 10.82
CA SER A 787 23.18 -6.91 11.64
C SER A 787 22.99 -6.41 13.07
N TRP A 788 21.80 -6.62 13.63
CA TRP A 788 21.54 -6.56 15.08
C TRP A 788 21.97 -7.84 15.83
N ASN A 789 22.98 -8.54 15.30
CA ASN A 789 23.70 -9.61 15.98
C ASN A 789 25.17 -9.19 16.10
N ASP A 790 25.74 -9.52 17.27
CA ASP A 790 27.05 -9.15 17.84
C ASP A 790 27.19 -7.67 18.31
#